data_AF-A0A7C6JTL8-F1
#
_entry.id   AF-A0A7C6JTL8-F1
#
_cell.length_a   1.000
_cell.length_b   1.000
_cell.length_c   1.000
_cell.angle_alpha   90.00
_cell.angle_beta   90.00
_cell.angle_gamma   90.00
#
_symmetry.space_group_name_H-M   'P 1'
#
loop_
_entity.id
_entity.type
_entity.pdbx_description
1 polymer ?
#
loop_
_entity_poly.entity_id
_entity_poly.type
_entity_poly.pdbx_seq_one_letter_code
_entity_poly.pdbx_strand_id
1 'polypeptide(L)'
;MSEILIFAGTAEGRSLAEELSGSGIWIHVCVATEYGEKLLPKGEDITVTSSRLDAEEMGRLMKEEQVSLVIDATHPYAVIVSENIKKACKESGKEYLRLLRDSLQAENDNILYVESVEEAAGYLKGTEGNVLLTTGSKELAKYTCVPDYKIRFYARVLSTPEVVAQCAELGFEGKNLICMQGPFSEELNYAMLKQIDARYLVTKESGKAGGFLEKINAVVRAGVKMIVIGRPGKEEGLSYGECLKLLVERYGLKLKQHIALVGIGMGSPENMTIEAAKACGRADLLIGAGRILGVLKAYNRPVFEAYKPAEIRGFIQEHPEYKNIVVALSGDTGFYSGAKKLLAELKDYEVTVLPGISSCVYLCALLKTSWEDVRFYSIHGREENILHGIRTEEKIFTLLGGKQGVKELCRKLMDYGYTEVILSVGERLSYPEERIWVGTPGELIKQDFSELCAVLIENPAARNSAITHGLPDEAFIRGKVPMTKEEVRTISVSKMRLKSDSVIYDIGAGTGSVAVEMALLADKGRVFAIEKKEEAVQLIEENKRKFCVDNLEVIRGTAPEAMKGLPVPTHAFVGGSSGNLRSVLTRLLDRNPGVRVVINAVALETVAEATSALKALRIENAEFVQASISKAQTLGGYHMMMGQNPVYIIAFSGGSGDGIA
;
A
#
# COMPACT_ATOMS: atom_id res chain seq x y z
N MET A 1 21.23 4.16 40.44
CA MET A 1 20.51 3.02 41.03
C MET A 1 19.89 2.28 39.88
N SER A 2 20.26 1.01 39.68
CA SER A 2 19.95 0.27 38.46
C SER A 2 18.72 -0.61 38.69
N GLU A 3 17.72 -0.57 37.82
CA GLU A 3 16.52 -1.41 37.93
C GLU A 3 16.75 -2.82 37.36
N ILE A 4 17.63 -2.94 36.36
CA ILE A 4 17.93 -4.19 35.64
C ILE A 4 19.45 -4.42 35.60
N LEU A 5 19.89 -5.64 35.94
CA LEU A 5 21.26 -6.11 35.76
C LEU A 5 21.34 -7.10 34.60
N ILE A 6 22.15 -6.83 33.58
CA ILE A 6 22.31 -7.68 32.40
C ILE A 6 23.72 -8.29 32.39
N PHE A 7 23.81 -9.61 32.47
CA PHE A 7 25.07 -10.32 32.21
C PHE A 7 25.19 -10.59 30.70
N ALA A 8 25.82 -9.67 29.97
CA ALA A 8 25.89 -9.69 28.52
C ALA A 8 27.10 -10.50 28.02
N GLY A 9 26.86 -11.74 27.58
CA GLY A 9 27.87 -12.60 26.93
C GLY A 9 27.54 -12.95 25.47
N THR A 10 26.45 -12.42 24.93
CA THR A 10 25.90 -12.74 23.61
C THR A 10 25.63 -11.47 22.79
N ALA A 11 25.22 -11.60 21.53
CA ALA A 11 24.82 -10.44 20.73
C ALA A 11 23.48 -9.89 21.21
N GLU A 12 22.60 -10.77 21.63
CA GLU A 12 21.23 -10.55 22.09
C GLU A 12 21.24 -9.75 23.40
N GLY A 13 22.14 -10.10 24.34
CA GLY A 13 22.35 -9.31 25.56
C GLY A 13 22.88 -7.90 25.28
N ARG A 14 23.73 -7.72 24.26
CA ARG A 14 24.19 -6.40 23.83
C ARG A 14 23.08 -5.59 23.18
N SER A 15 22.34 -6.18 22.25
CA SER A 15 21.18 -5.54 21.61
C SER A 15 20.10 -5.20 22.62
N LEU A 16 19.93 -5.98 23.70
CA LEU A 16 19.00 -5.63 24.77
C LEU A 16 19.47 -4.41 25.55
N ALA A 17 20.77 -4.33 25.88
CA ALA A 17 21.34 -3.16 26.53
C ALA A 17 21.24 -1.89 25.65
N GLU A 18 21.41 -2.02 24.34
CA GLU A 18 21.22 -0.93 23.38
C GLU A 18 19.79 -0.40 23.36
N GLU A 19 18.78 -1.28 23.40
CA GLU A 19 17.36 -0.86 23.41
C GLU A 19 16.92 -0.20 24.72
N LEU A 20 17.48 -0.66 25.83
CA LEU A 20 17.18 -0.10 27.15
C LEU A 20 17.96 1.19 27.42
N SER A 21 19.07 1.43 26.70
CA SER A 21 19.81 2.68 26.81
C SER A 21 19.03 3.83 26.18
N GLY A 22 18.87 4.93 26.91
CA GLY A 22 18.05 6.07 26.49
C GLY A 22 16.55 5.86 26.66
N SER A 23 16.13 4.74 27.26
CA SER A 23 14.72 4.46 27.52
C SER A 23 14.22 5.02 28.85
N GLY A 24 15.11 5.62 29.64
CA GLY A 24 14.82 6.17 30.97
C GLY A 24 14.86 5.13 32.11
N ILE A 25 15.25 3.88 31.81
CA ILE A 25 15.49 2.84 32.82
C ILE A 25 16.99 2.77 33.08
N TRP A 26 17.38 2.83 34.35
CA TRP A 26 18.77 2.62 34.73
C TRP A 26 19.15 1.14 34.63
N ILE A 27 20.13 0.83 33.78
CA ILE A 27 20.62 -0.54 33.57
C ILE A 27 22.10 -0.68 33.93
N HIS A 28 22.45 -1.83 34.51
CA HIS A 28 23.85 -2.22 34.75
C HIS A 28 24.20 -3.41 33.88
N VAL A 29 25.24 -3.30 33.06
CA VAL A 29 25.67 -4.36 32.14
C VAL A 29 27.05 -4.90 32.55
N CYS A 30 27.10 -6.20 32.83
CA CYS A 30 28.33 -6.92 33.16
C CYS A 30 28.81 -7.73 31.96
N VAL A 31 30.07 -7.52 31.58
CA VAL A 31 30.74 -8.26 30.48
C VAL A 31 32.03 -8.90 30.98
N ALA A 32 32.42 -10.03 30.40
CA ALA A 32 33.60 -10.78 30.85
C ALA A 32 34.95 -10.19 30.38
N THR A 33 34.94 -9.20 29.47
CA THR A 33 36.15 -8.66 28.81
C THR A 33 36.04 -7.17 28.54
N GLU A 34 37.16 -6.46 28.57
CA GLU A 34 37.26 -5.03 28.18
C GLU A 34 36.83 -4.78 26.73
N TYR A 35 37.02 -5.75 25.84
CA TYR A 35 36.55 -5.65 24.45
C TYR A 35 35.02 -5.62 24.38
N GLY A 36 34.34 -6.45 25.19
CA GLY A 36 32.88 -6.44 25.30
C GLY A 36 32.33 -5.13 25.83
N GLU A 37 33.06 -4.45 26.71
CA GLU A 37 32.67 -3.14 27.27
C GLU A 37 32.70 -2.06 26.18
N LYS A 38 33.74 -2.04 25.34
CA LYS A 38 33.86 -1.07 24.24
C LYS A 38 32.75 -1.17 23.19
N LEU A 39 32.04 -2.30 23.13
CA LEU A 39 30.96 -2.55 22.18
C LEU A 39 29.58 -2.16 22.71
N LEU A 40 29.47 -1.78 23.98
CA LEU A 40 28.21 -1.37 24.61
C LEU A 40 28.03 0.15 24.54
N PRO A 41 26.78 0.64 24.52
CA PRO A 41 26.51 2.07 24.49
C PRO A 41 26.99 2.75 25.77
N LYS A 42 27.31 4.04 25.66
CA LYS A 42 27.58 4.91 26.80
C LYS A 42 26.43 5.90 26.93
N GLY A 43 25.88 6.05 28.12
CA GLY A 43 24.73 6.91 28.39
C GLY A 43 24.60 7.24 29.87
N GLU A 44 23.71 8.16 30.19
CA GLU A 44 23.46 8.59 31.58
C GLU A 44 22.68 7.54 32.40
N ASP A 45 21.99 6.62 31.71
CA ASP A 45 21.14 5.56 32.27
C ASP A 45 21.74 4.15 32.12
N ILE A 46 23.02 4.04 31.75
CA ILE A 46 23.73 2.76 31.63
C ILE A 46 25.09 2.78 32.35
N THR A 47 25.28 1.81 33.24
CA THR A 47 26.58 1.49 33.85
C THR A 47 27.12 0.22 33.21
N VAL A 48 28.38 0.22 32.77
CA VAL A 48 29.03 -0.99 32.22
C VAL A 48 30.25 -1.33 33.07
N THR A 49 30.39 -2.61 33.45
CA THR A 49 31.57 -3.12 34.15
C THR A 49 32.15 -4.34 33.44
N SER A 50 33.47 -4.34 33.25
CA SER A 50 34.22 -5.50 32.79
C SER A 50 34.92 -6.20 33.95
N SER A 51 34.31 -7.25 34.47
CA SER A 51 34.95 -8.10 35.49
C SER A 51 34.36 -9.51 35.47
N ARG A 52 35.17 -10.50 35.83
CA ARG A 52 34.68 -11.85 36.12
C ARG A 52 34.33 -11.90 37.59
N LEU A 53 33.07 -12.14 37.88
CA LEU A 53 32.53 -12.19 39.23
C LEU A 53 32.21 -13.64 39.61
N ASP A 54 32.43 -13.97 40.87
CA ASP A 54 31.85 -15.19 41.47
C ASP A 54 30.42 -14.93 42.00
N ALA A 55 29.77 -15.96 42.54
CA ALA A 55 28.39 -15.86 43.03
C ALA A 55 28.23 -14.87 44.21
N GLU A 56 29.22 -14.76 45.11
CA GLU A 56 29.15 -13.84 46.26
C GLU A 56 29.29 -12.39 45.81
N GLU A 57 30.23 -12.14 44.89
CA GLU A 57 30.45 -10.82 44.29
C GLU A 57 29.25 -10.37 43.47
N MET A 58 28.65 -11.26 42.67
CA MET A 58 27.39 -11.00 41.96
C MET A 58 26.26 -10.64 42.92
N GLY A 59 26.12 -11.37 44.04
CA GLY A 59 25.09 -11.12 45.05
C GLY A 59 25.28 -9.78 45.77
N ARG A 60 26.53 -9.34 45.98
CA ARG A 60 26.86 -8.02 46.54
C ARG A 60 26.47 -6.91 45.55
N LEU A 61 26.85 -7.05 44.29
CA LEU A 61 26.50 -6.11 43.23
C LEU A 61 24.97 -5.92 43.12
N MET A 62 24.21 -7.03 43.12
CA MET A 62 22.74 -6.98 43.08
C MET A 62 22.10 -6.21 44.25
N LYS A 63 22.76 -6.18 45.42
CA LYS A 63 22.29 -5.44 46.59
C LYS A 63 22.70 -3.96 46.53
N GLU A 64 23.95 -3.67 46.17
CA GLU A 64 24.48 -2.31 46.06
C GLU A 64 23.73 -1.49 45.00
N GLU A 65 23.47 -2.11 43.84
CA GLU A 65 22.74 -1.46 42.74
C GLU A 65 21.22 -1.46 42.93
N GLN A 66 20.71 -2.16 43.95
CA GLN A 66 19.28 -2.36 44.24
C GLN A 66 18.45 -2.93 43.08
N VAL A 67 19.06 -3.76 42.22
CA VAL A 67 18.40 -4.29 41.02
C VAL A 67 17.13 -5.08 41.35
N SER A 68 16.12 -4.96 40.51
CA SER A 68 14.84 -5.69 40.66
C SER A 68 14.84 -6.97 39.82
N LEU A 69 15.48 -6.92 38.65
CA LEU A 69 15.52 -7.97 37.64
C LEU A 69 16.95 -8.23 37.19
N VAL A 70 17.31 -9.51 37.05
CA VAL A 70 18.58 -9.96 36.50
C VAL A 70 18.33 -10.72 35.21
N ILE A 71 18.96 -10.28 34.12
CA ILE A 71 18.89 -10.90 32.80
C ILE A 71 20.22 -11.59 32.52
N ASP A 72 20.19 -12.92 32.48
CA ASP A 72 21.32 -13.75 32.11
C ASP A 72 21.35 -13.95 30.60
N ALA A 73 22.12 -13.10 29.91
CA ALA A 73 22.36 -13.18 28.47
C ALA A 73 23.78 -13.70 28.17
N THR A 74 24.32 -14.56 29.05
CA THR A 74 25.65 -15.15 28.88
C THR A 74 25.65 -16.22 27.79
N HIS A 75 26.82 -16.58 27.26
CA HIS A 75 26.89 -17.57 26.19
C HIS A 75 26.33 -18.93 26.66
N PRO A 76 25.57 -19.68 25.84
CA PRO A 76 25.08 -21.01 26.20
C PRO A 76 26.15 -22.05 26.63
N TYR A 77 27.43 -21.78 26.36
CA TYR A 77 28.54 -22.67 26.78
C TYR A 77 29.15 -22.23 28.12
N ALA A 78 28.70 -21.11 28.68
CA ALA A 78 29.19 -20.55 29.94
C ALA A 78 28.40 -21.11 31.14
N VAL A 79 28.34 -22.43 31.26
CA VAL A 79 27.52 -23.14 32.26
C VAL A 79 27.81 -22.64 33.69
N ILE A 80 29.08 -22.51 34.05
CA ILE A 80 29.53 -22.10 35.39
C ILE A 80 29.03 -20.69 35.75
N VAL A 81 29.07 -19.74 34.80
CA VAL A 81 28.65 -18.37 35.10
C VAL A 81 27.13 -18.29 35.26
N SER A 82 26.37 -19.00 34.44
CA SER A 82 24.91 -19.07 34.57
C SER A 82 24.48 -19.71 35.89
N GLU A 83 25.18 -20.75 36.36
CA GLU A 83 24.95 -21.34 37.68
C GLU A 83 25.23 -20.35 38.83
N ASN A 84 26.33 -19.60 38.72
CA ASN A 84 26.67 -18.55 39.69
C ASN A 84 25.60 -17.45 39.73
N ILE A 85 25.12 -16.98 38.57
CA ILE A 85 24.07 -15.96 38.49
C ILE A 85 22.78 -16.47 39.14
N LYS A 86 22.34 -17.71 38.81
CA LYS A 86 21.15 -18.32 39.42
C LYS A 86 21.27 -18.41 40.95
N LYS A 87 22.43 -18.83 41.44
CA LYS A 87 22.71 -18.90 42.89
C LYS A 87 22.64 -17.52 43.53
N ALA A 88 23.30 -16.52 42.94
CA ALA A 88 23.30 -15.14 43.42
C ALA A 88 21.88 -14.54 43.46
N CYS A 89 21.08 -14.73 42.42
CA CYS A 89 19.68 -14.27 42.38
C CYS A 89 18.83 -14.92 43.49
N LYS A 90 18.99 -16.23 43.71
CA LYS A 90 18.26 -16.96 44.76
C LYS A 90 18.61 -16.46 46.17
N GLU A 91 19.89 -16.21 46.43
CA GLU A 91 20.38 -15.74 47.74
C GLU A 91 20.06 -14.26 48.00
N SER A 92 19.99 -13.44 46.94
CA SER A 92 19.66 -12.02 47.02
C SER A 92 18.16 -11.72 46.85
N GLY A 93 17.34 -12.74 46.56
CA GLY A 93 15.89 -12.61 46.36
C GLY A 93 15.51 -11.81 45.12
N LYS A 94 16.35 -11.81 44.09
CA LYS A 94 16.13 -11.06 42.84
C LYS A 94 15.52 -11.95 41.77
N GLU A 95 14.68 -11.36 40.91
CA GLU A 95 14.10 -12.08 39.78
C GLU A 95 15.20 -12.43 38.77
N TYR A 96 15.15 -13.65 38.24
CA TYR A 96 16.10 -14.17 37.26
C TYR A 96 15.36 -14.49 35.96
N LEU A 97 15.84 -13.93 34.84
CA LEU A 97 15.40 -14.27 33.50
C LEU A 97 16.59 -14.73 32.66
N ARG A 98 16.45 -15.90 32.01
CA ARG A 98 17.42 -16.40 31.04
C ARG A 98 17.05 -15.88 29.65
N LEU A 99 17.91 -15.07 29.06
CA LEU A 99 17.76 -14.65 27.66
C LEU A 99 18.42 -15.70 26.77
N LEU A 100 17.58 -16.46 26.06
CA LEU A 100 18.03 -17.44 25.10
C LEU A 100 18.44 -16.76 23.81
N ARG A 101 19.49 -17.33 23.23
CA ARG A 101 19.94 -16.97 21.90
C ARG A 101 19.03 -17.63 20.87
N ASP A 102 18.46 -16.87 19.93
CA ASP A 102 17.61 -17.41 18.86
C ASP A 102 18.27 -18.65 18.22
N SER A 103 17.56 -19.78 18.22
CA SER A 103 17.97 -20.94 17.43
C SER A 103 17.38 -20.81 16.04
N LEU A 104 18.25 -20.54 15.06
CA LEU A 104 17.87 -20.53 13.65
C LEU A 104 17.80 -21.98 13.17
N GLN A 105 16.70 -22.67 13.50
CA GLN A 105 16.36 -23.91 12.83
C GLN A 105 15.69 -23.55 11.51
N ALA A 106 16.40 -23.79 10.41
CA ALA A 106 15.82 -23.67 9.08
C ALA A 106 15.34 -25.07 8.66
N GLU A 107 14.03 -25.24 8.51
CA GLU A 107 13.47 -26.45 7.91
C GLU A 107 13.75 -26.43 6.40
N ASN A 108 14.75 -27.21 5.98
CA ASN A 108 15.10 -27.40 4.57
C ASN A 108 15.68 -28.80 4.41
N ASP A 109 15.24 -29.55 3.40
CA ASP A 109 15.71 -30.93 3.11
C ASP A 109 17.24 -31.02 2.90
N ASN A 110 17.88 -29.89 2.57
CA ASN A 110 19.32 -29.78 2.39
C ASN A 110 20.09 -29.42 3.68
N ILE A 111 19.44 -29.33 4.83
CA ILE A 111 20.09 -29.03 6.12
C ILE A 111 19.91 -30.23 7.06
N LEU A 112 21.03 -30.82 7.48
CA LEU A 112 21.08 -31.91 8.45
C LEU A 112 21.61 -31.38 9.79
N TYR A 113 20.80 -31.52 10.84
CA TYR A 113 21.23 -31.23 12.21
C TYR A 113 21.81 -32.49 12.85
N VAL A 114 22.94 -32.36 13.52
CA VAL A 114 23.64 -33.43 14.27
C VAL A 114 24.03 -32.94 15.65
N GLU A 115 24.13 -33.81 16.64
CA GLU A 115 24.39 -33.44 18.03
C GLU A 115 25.89 -33.20 18.31
N SER A 116 26.78 -33.69 17.44
CA SER A 116 28.22 -33.61 17.66
C SER A 116 29.03 -33.55 16.36
N VAL A 117 30.31 -33.17 16.48
CA VAL A 117 31.28 -33.21 15.38
C VAL A 117 31.52 -34.65 14.93
N GLU A 118 31.52 -35.59 15.87
CA GLU A 118 31.69 -37.02 15.69
C GLU A 118 30.58 -37.60 14.83
N GLU A 119 29.34 -37.20 15.09
CA GLU A 119 28.18 -37.58 14.27
C GLU A 119 28.27 -36.97 12.86
N ALA A 120 28.69 -35.70 12.74
CA ALA A 120 28.94 -35.07 11.45
C ALA A 120 29.99 -35.86 10.63
N ALA A 121 31.09 -36.25 11.26
CA ALA A 121 32.14 -37.05 10.63
C ALA A 121 31.64 -38.46 10.27
N GLY A 122 30.83 -39.08 11.15
CA GLY A 122 30.18 -40.37 10.91
C GLY A 122 29.27 -40.35 9.68
N TYR A 123 28.43 -39.33 9.53
CA TYR A 123 27.61 -39.13 8.35
C TYR A 123 28.46 -38.97 7.08
N LEU A 124 29.53 -38.18 7.15
CA LEU A 124 30.37 -37.89 5.98
C LEU A 124 31.18 -39.11 5.48
N LYS A 125 31.43 -40.13 6.31
CA LYS A 125 32.08 -41.39 5.89
C LYS A 125 31.36 -42.11 4.75
N GLY A 126 30.02 -42.05 4.72
CA GLY A 126 29.20 -42.70 3.70
C GLY A 126 28.91 -41.85 2.47
N THR A 127 29.64 -40.74 2.26
CA THR A 127 29.32 -39.76 1.21
C THR A 127 30.51 -39.49 0.29
N GLU A 128 30.28 -38.85 -0.86
CA GLU A 128 31.30 -38.43 -1.83
C GLU A 128 31.17 -36.94 -2.18
N GLY A 129 32.25 -36.29 -2.65
CA GLY A 129 32.29 -34.88 -3.08
C GLY A 129 32.78 -33.90 -2.00
N ASN A 130 33.33 -32.75 -2.39
CA ASN A 130 34.14 -31.91 -1.50
C ASN A 130 33.34 -31.34 -0.31
N VAL A 131 34.04 -31.13 0.82
CA VAL A 131 33.45 -30.67 2.08
C VAL A 131 34.14 -29.39 2.55
N LEU A 132 33.38 -28.32 2.77
CA LEU A 132 33.88 -27.11 3.42
C LEU A 132 33.64 -27.18 4.93
N LEU A 133 34.72 -27.26 5.72
CA LEU A 133 34.65 -27.21 7.17
C LEU A 133 34.78 -25.77 7.68
N THR A 134 33.75 -25.27 8.37
CA THR A 134 33.73 -23.94 8.99
C THR A 134 33.58 -24.02 10.51
N THR A 135 34.03 -25.13 11.12
CA THR A 135 33.91 -25.43 12.56
C THR A 135 35.09 -24.92 13.40
N GLY A 136 36.12 -24.37 12.75
CA GLY A 136 37.38 -23.93 13.38
C GLY A 136 38.40 -25.06 13.55
N SER A 137 39.63 -24.69 13.92
CA SER A 137 40.78 -25.62 13.96
C SER A 137 40.70 -26.69 15.05
N LYS A 138 40.11 -26.36 16.21
CA LYS A 138 40.06 -27.25 17.39
C LYS A 138 39.37 -28.60 17.14
N GLU A 139 38.46 -28.65 16.18
CA GLU A 139 37.65 -29.85 15.90
C GLU A 139 38.17 -30.65 14.69
N LEU A 140 39.16 -30.15 13.95
CA LEU A 140 39.60 -30.75 12.68
C LEU A 140 40.09 -32.19 12.83
N ALA A 141 40.74 -32.49 13.96
CA ALA A 141 41.26 -33.83 14.25
C ALA A 141 40.18 -34.92 14.14
N LYS A 142 38.93 -34.61 14.51
CA LYS A 142 37.80 -35.55 14.48
C LYS A 142 37.38 -35.95 13.07
N TYR A 143 37.65 -35.11 12.07
CA TYR A 143 37.35 -35.40 10.66
C TYR A 143 38.41 -36.26 9.97
N THR A 144 39.58 -36.46 10.59
CA THR A 144 40.65 -37.31 10.03
C THR A 144 40.28 -38.79 9.95
N CYS A 145 39.20 -39.19 10.62
CA CYS A 145 38.65 -40.54 10.55
C CYS A 145 37.85 -40.83 9.26
N VAL A 146 37.56 -39.80 8.44
CA VAL A 146 36.82 -39.96 7.18
C VAL A 146 37.79 -40.39 6.07
N PRO A 147 37.46 -41.41 5.25
CA PRO A 147 38.25 -41.76 4.08
C PRO A 147 38.51 -40.54 3.18
N ASP A 148 39.73 -40.45 2.64
CA ASP A 148 40.13 -39.40 1.69
C ASP A 148 40.01 -37.95 2.19
N TYR A 149 39.95 -37.74 3.51
CA TYR A 149 39.76 -36.40 4.08
C TYR A 149 40.81 -35.38 3.58
N LYS A 150 42.08 -35.81 3.40
CA LYS A 150 43.18 -34.94 2.94
C LYS A 150 42.95 -34.32 1.56
N ILE A 151 42.19 -34.99 0.69
CA ILE A 151 41.90 -34.50 -0.66
C ILE A 151 40.51 -33.85 -0.76
N ARG A 152 39.57 -34.32 0.06
CA ARG A 152 38.15 -33.97 -0.03
C ARG A 152 37.74 -32.80 0.87
N PHE A 153 38.45 -32.59 1.98
CA PHE A 153 38.02 -31.63 3.00
C PHE A 153 38.84 -30.35 2.91
N TYR A 154 38.14 -29.22 2.96
CA TYR A 154 38.70 -27.88 2.91
C TYR A 154 38.41 -27.19 4.24
N ALA A 155 39.44 -26.92 5.03
CA ALA A 155 39.31 -26.31 6.34
C ALA A 155 39.43 -24.79 6.25
N ARG A 156 38.39 -24.06 6.68
CA ARG A 156 38.45 -22.60 6.84
C ARG A 156 38.77 -22.25 8.29
N VAL A 157 39.94 -21.68 8.52
CA VAL A 157 40.48 -21.39 9.87
C VAL A 157 41.09 -20.00 9.97
N LEU A 158 41.39 -19.55 11.19
CA LEU A 158 42.10 -18.28 11.42
C LEU A 158 43.53 -18.34 10.90
N SER A 159 44.04 -17.21 10.43
CA SER A 159 45.36 -17.08 9.80
C SER A 159 46.51 -16.94 10.81
N THR A 160 46.37 -17.43 12.04
CA THR A 160 47.44 -17.35 13.05
C THR A 160 48.47 -18.48 12.84
N PRO A 161 49.78 -18.24 13.07
CA PRO A 161 50.82 -19.26 12.83
C PRO A 161 50.57 -20.58 13.57
N GLU A 162 50.11 -20.49 14.82
CA GLU A 162 49.78 -21.65 15.67
C GLU A 162 48.67 -22.50 15.06
N VAL A 163 47.62 -21.86 14.53
CA VAL A 163 46.48 -22.55 13.91
C VAL A 163 46.90 -23.21 12.60
N VAL A 164 47.71 -22.53 11.79
CA VAL A 164 48.21 -23.08 10.52
C VAL A 164 49.09 -24.31 10.78
N ALA A 165 50.01 -24.24 11.75
CA ALA A 165 50.86 -25.38 12.13
C ALA A 165 50.01 -26.58 12.61
N GLN A 166 49.02 -26.33 13.48
CA GLN A 166 48.10 -27.37 13.95
C GLN A 166 47.32 -28.04 12.80
N CYS A 167 46.88 -27.27 11.81
CA CYS A 167 46.16 -27.82 10.66
C CYS A 167 47.06 -28.65 9.74
N ALA A 168 48.30 -28.21 9.54
CA ALA A 168 49.30 -28.92 8.75
C ALA A 168 49.65 -30.29 9.36
N GLU A 169 49.84 -30.36 10.68
CA GLU A 169 50.06 -31.65 11.39
C GLU A 169 48.92 -32.65 11.19
N LEU A 170 47.69 -32.16 11.01
CA LEU A 170 46.51 -32.98 10.71
C LEU A 170 46.38 -33.33 9.22
N GLY A 171 47.26 -32.81 8.36
CA GLY A 171 47.26 -33.05 6.92
C GLY A 171 46.36 -32.12 6.10
N PHE A 172 45.93 -30.99 6.66
CA PHE A 172 45.24 -29.93 5.93
C PHE A 172 46.26 -28.89 5.44
N GLU A 173 46.69 -29.03 4.19
CA GLU A 173 47.74 -28.20 3.60
C GLU A 173 47.36 -27.71 2.19
N GLY A 174 48.09 -26.71 1.69
CA GLY A 174 47.91 -26.19 0.34
C GLY A 174 46.47 -25.75 0.07
N LYS A 175 45.86 -26.28 -0.99
CA LYS A 175 44.49 -25.93 -1.38
C LYS A 175 43.41 -26.33 -0.36
N ASN A 176 43.70 -27.30 0.51
CA ASN A 176 42.76 -27.83 1.51
C ASN A 176 42.73 -27.01 2.81
N LEU A 177 43.55 -25.95 2.92
CA LEU A 177 43.58 -25.04 4.06
C LEU A 177 43.34 -23.60 3.61
N ILE A 178 42.27 -22.99 4.11
CA ILE A 178 41.84 -21.64 3.75
C ILE A 178 41.93 -20.75 5.00
N CYS A 179 42.98 -19.93 5.05
CA CYS A 179 43.26 -19.07 6.20
C CYS A 179 42.58 -17.70 6.03
N MET A 180 41.53 -17.42 6.80
CA MET A 180 40.79 -16.16 6.74
C MET A 180 40.02 -15.88 8.03
N GLN A 181 39.79 -14.59 8.32
CA GLN A 181 39.02 -14.12 9.47
C GLN A 181 37.67 -13.55 9.01
N GLY A 182 36.58 -14.02 9.64
CA GLY A 182 35.21 -13.56 9.36
C GLY A 182 34.83 -12.31 10.18
N PRO A 183 33.56 -11.86 10.10
CA PRO A 183 32.42 -12.52 9.45
C PRO A 183 32.50 -12.51 7.91
N PHE A 184 31.82 -13.46 7.26
CA PHE A 184 31.85 -13.65 5.80
C PHE A 184 30.47 -13.41 5.19
N SER A 185 30.40 -12.65 4.08
CA SER A 185 29.16 -12.40 3.36
C SER A 185 28.61 -13.65 2.66
N GLU A 186 27.35 -13.60 2.23
CA GLU A 186 26.74 -14.65 1.43
C GLU A 186 27.54 -14.90 0.14
N GLU A 187 27.95 -13.84 -0.56
CA GLU A 187 28.68 -13.91 -1.83
C GLU A 187 30.01 -14.62 -1.68
N LEU A 188 30.77 -14.32 -0.61
CA LEU A 188 32.05 -14.97 -0.38
C LEU A 188 31.86 -16.45 -0.02
N ASN A 189 30.87 -16.79 0.81
CA ASN A 189 30.56 -18.19 1.08
C ASN A 189 30.13 -18.93 -0.20
N TYR A 190 29.27 -18.33 -1.02
CA TYR A 190 28.82 -18.89 -2.29
C TYR A 190 29.99 -19.10 -3.26
N ALA A 191 30.85 -18.10 -3.41
CA ALA A 191 32.03 -18.17 -4.26
C ALA A 191 32.98 -19.28 -3.80
N MET A 192 33.22 -19.42 -2.49
CA MET A 192 34.04 -20.50 -1.95
C MET A 192 33.44 -21.88 -2.22
N LEU A 193 32.13 -22.05 -2.00
CA LEU A 193 31.42 -23.29 -2.27
C LEU A 193 31.54 -23.70 -3.75
N LYS A 194 31.40 -22.74 -4.67
CA LYS A 194 31.56 -22.99 -6.11
C LYS A 194 33.02 -23.25 -6.50
N GLN A 195 33.96 -22.48 -5.96
CA GLN A 195 35.38 -22.59 -6.27
C GLN A 195 35.96 -23.97 -5.93
N ILE A 196 35.51 -24.57 -4.82
CA ILE A 196 35.97 -25.89 -4.39
C ILE A 196 35.04 -27.03 -4.84
N ASP A 197 34.01 -26.74 -5.63
CA ASP A 197 32.97 -27.71 -6.02
C ASP A 197 32.43 -28.49 -4.80
N ALA A 198 32.05 -27.74 -3.75
CA ALA A 198 31.58 -28.30 -2.49
C ALA A 198 30.23 -29.00 -2.69
N ARG A 199 30.10 -30.21 -2.15
CA ARG A 199 28.81 -30.90 -1.98
C ARG A 199 28.28 -30.76 -0.56
N TYR A 200 29.16 -30.51 0.40
CA TYR A 200 28.78 -30.33 1.80
C TYR A 200 29.45 -29.10 2.43
N LEU A 201 28.73 -28.44 3.34
CA LEU A 201 29.28 -27.46 4.26
C LEU A 201 29.00 -27.91 5.69
N VAL A 202 30.01 -27.96 6.55
CA VAL A 202 29.85 -28.27 7.98
C VAL A 202 30.08 -27.02 8.80
N THR A 203 29.12 -26.67 9.64
CA THR A 203 29.21 -25.52 10.54
C THR A 203 28.67 -25.84 11.92
N LYS A 204 29.07 -25.02 12.89
CA LYS A 204 28.37 -24.90 14.18
C LYS A 204 27.21 -23.92 14.04
N GLU A 205 26.17 -24.09 14.86
CA GLU A 205 25.05 -23.15 14.95
C GLU A 205 25.49 -21.84 15.64
N SER A 206 26.05 -20.89 14.87
CA SER A 206 26.74 -19.70 15.40
C SER A 206 25.89 -18.41 15.53
N GLY A 207 24.59 -18.46 15.21
CA GLY A 207 23.68 -17.30 15.22
C GLY A 207 24.02 -16.20 14.20
N LYS A 208 23.30 -15.05 14.25
CA LYS A 208 23.48 -13.88 13.34
C LYS A 208 24.91 -13.34 13.34
N ALA A 209 25.51 -13.11 14.51
CA ALA A 209 26.86 -12.54 14.62
C ALA A 209 27.98 -13.43 14.04
N GLY A 210 27.76 -14.75 13.94
CA GLY A 210 28.70 -15.69 13.32
C GLY A 210 28.51 -15.87 11.82
N GLY A 211 27.60 -15.11 11.21
CA GLY A 211 27.26 -15.21 9.79
C GLY A 211 26.55 -16.52 9.43
N PHE A 212 25.65 -17.04 10.27
CA PHE A 212 24.99 -18.33 10.04
C PHE A 212 23.96 -18.26 8.89
N LEU A 213 23.21 -17.16 8.79
CA LEU A 213 22.24 -16.94 7.71
C LEU A 213 22.93 -16.81 6.35
N GLU A 214 24.05 -16.11 6.29
CA GLU A 214 24.88 -15.93 5.10
C GLU A 214 25.40 -17.28 4.58
N LYS A 215 25.70 -18.22 5.49
CA LYS A 215 26.04 -19.61 5.11
C LYS A 215 24.83 -20.37 4.59
N ILE A 216 23.67 -20.26 5.25
CA ILE A 216 22.43 -20.90 4.79
C ILE A 216 22.08 -20.42 3.39
N ASN A 217 22.00 -19.11 3.18
CA ASN A 217 21.64 -18.54 1.89
C ASN A 217 22.64 -18.96 0.80
N ALA A 218 23.94 -18.93 1.10
CA ALA A 218 24.98 -19.38 0.18
C ALA A 218 24.82 -20.87 -0.18
N VAL A 219 24.50 -21.72 0.80
CA VAL A 219 24.28 -23.16 0.59
C VAL A 219 23.04 -23.43 -0.25
N VAL A 220 21.91 -22.77 0.07
CA VAL A 220 20.66 -22.86 -0.70
C VAL A 220 20.89 -22.43 -2.15
N ARG A 221 21.55 -21.28 -2.34
CA ARG A 221 21.90 -20.76 -3.67
C ARG A 221 22.86 -21.68 -4.43
N ALA A 222 23.79 -22.34 -3.72
CA ALA A 222 24.77 -23.22 -4.33
C ALA A 222 24.23 -24.64 -4.63
N GLY A 223 23.10 -25.04 -4.02
CA GLY A 223 22.56 -26.40 -4.10
C GLY A 223 23.37 -27.41 -3.28
N VAL A 224 23.96 -26.97 -2.17
CA VAL A 224 24.89 -27.76 -1.33
C VAL A 224 24.13 -28.32 -0.12
N LYS A 225 24.59 -29.43 0.47
CA LYS A 225 24.00 -29.94 1.73
C LYS A 225 24.74 -29.37 2.95
N MET A 226 24.03 -28.74 3.86
CA MET A 226 24.58 -28.20 5.10
C MET A 226 24.49 -29.23 6.23
N ILE A 227 25.55 -29.38 7.02
CA ILE A 227 25.54 -30.17 8.26
C ILE A 227 25.78 -29.18 9.41
N VAL A 228 24.80 -29.06 10.28
CA VAL A 228 24.80 -28.12 11.41
C VAL A 228 24.96 -28.91 12.70
N ILE A 229 26.06 -28.65 13.40
CA ILE A 229 26.29 -29.22 14.73
C ILE A 229 25.49 -28.39 15.74
N GLY A 230 24.50 -29.02 16.35
CA GLY A 230 23.57 -28.46 17.33
C GLY A 230 24.18 -28.18 18.70
N ARG A 231 23.39 -27.57 19.59
CA ARG A 231 23.81 -27.14 20.93
C ARG A 231 23.72 -28.30 21.95
N PRO A 232 24.61 -28.38 22.96
CA PRO A 232 24.42 -29.28 24.09
C PRO A 232 23.28 -28.78 24.98
N GLY A 233 22.25 -29.59 25.16
CA GLY A 233 21.16 -29.38 26.13
C GLY A 233 20.09 -28.36 25.73
N LYS A 234 18.82 -28.66 26.05
CA LYS A 234 17.72 -27.67 26.03
C LYS A 234 17.82 -26.83 27.30
N GLU A 235 18.10 -25.53 27.17
CA GLU A 235 17.94 -24.56 28.25
C GLU A 235 16.51 -23.97 28.22
N GLU A 236 15.91 -23.77 29.39
CA GLU A 236 14.65 -23.01 29.54
C GLU A 236 14.96 -21.52 29.71
N GLY A 237 14.22 -20.66 29.00
CA GLY A 237 14.36 -19.20 29.04
C GLY A 237 13.49 -18.52 27.98
N LEU A 238 13.63 -17.20 27.84
CA LEU A 238 12.87 -16.38 26.89
C LEU A 238 13.71 -16.08 25.65
N SER A 239 13.09 -16.04 24.47
CA SER A 239 13.69 -15.45 23.27
C SER A 239 13.90 -13.94 23.43
N TYR A 240 14.68 -13.34 22.53
CA TYR A 240 14.88 -11.88 22.53
C TYR A 240 13.56 -11.11 22.39
N GLY A 241 12.66 -11.56 21.51
CA GLY A 241 11.36 -10.93 21.32
C GLY A 241 10.46 -11.02 22.55
N GLU A 242 10.35 -12.19 23.16
CA GLU A 242 9.56 -12.40 24.38
C GLU A 242 10.11 -11.58 25.56
N CYS A 243 11.43 -11.53 25.71
CA CYS A 243 12.08 -10.73 26.75
C CYS A 243 11.79 -9.24 26.53
N LEU A 244 11.92 -8.73 25.31
CA LEU A 244 11.67 -7.33 25.00
C LEU A 244 10.20 -6.96 25.22
N LYS A 245 9.27 -7.82 24.81
CA LYS A 245 7.82 -7.64 25.04
C LYS A 245 7.49 -7.55 26.54
N LEU A 246 8.05 -8.45 27.35
CA LEU A 246 7.89 -8.43 28.81
C LEU A 246 8.40 -7.11 29.41
N LEU A 247 9.54 -6.61 28.95
CA LEU A 247 10.11 -5.35 29.45
C LEU A 247 9.28 -4.13 29.01
N VAL A 248 8.76 -4.14 27.78
CA VAL A 248 7.86 -3.09 27.28
C VAL A 248 6.58 -3.04 28.12
N GLU A 249 5.95 -4.19 28.38
CA GLU A 249 4.76 -4.27 29.21
C GLU A 249 5.02 -3.87 30.67
N ARG A 250 6.15 -4.31 31.24
CA ARG A 250 6.49 -4.08 32.65
C ARG A 250 6.89 -2.64 32.95
N TYR A 251 7.65 -2.01 32.05
CA TYR A 251 8.26 -0.70 32.29
C TYR A 251 7.72 0.41 31.37
N GLY A 252 6.76 0.10 30.48
CA GLY A 252 6.15 1.09 29.59
C GLY A 252 7.11 1.66 28.53
N LEU A 253 8.08 0.85 28.09
CA LEU A 253 9.11 1.26 27.14
C LEU A 253 8.51 1.66 25.78
N LYS A 254 9.00 2.76 25.20
CA LYS A 254 8.68 3.16 23.83
C LYS A 254 9.84 2.84 22.91
N LEU A 255 9.77 1.72 22.22
CA LEU A 255 10.76 1.33 21.23
C LEU A 255 10.49 2.06 19.91
N LYS A 256 11.57 2.42 19.20
CA LYS A 256 11.48 3.07 17.89
C LYS A 256 11.34 2.00 16.81
N GLN A 257 10.15 1.92 16.22
CA GLN A 257 9.89 1.10 15.04
C GLN A 257 9.92 1.97 13.79
N HIS A 258 10.72 1.57 12.81
CA HIS A 258 10.78 2.20 11.50
C HIS A 258 9.89 1.43 10.54
N ILE A 259 8.90 2.12 9.96
CA ILE A 259 7.95 1.52 9.03
C ILE A 259 8.23 2.02 7.63
N ALA A 260 8.43 1.10 6.68
CA ALA A 260 8.52 1.41 5.27
C ALA A 260 7.24 0.97 4.55
N LEU A 261 6.53 1.89 3.92
CA LEU A 261 5.47 1.57 2.96
C LEU A 261 6.13 1.38 1.59
N VAL A 262 6.06 0.17 1.04
CA VAL A 262 6.87 -0.21 -0.12
C VAL A 262 6.00 -0.63 -1.29
N GLY A 263 6.04 0.11 -2.39
CA GLY A 263 5.45 -0.31 -3.66
C GLY A 263 6.32 -1.37 -4.33
N ILE A 264 5.82 -2.60 -4.46
CA ILE A 264 6.61 -3.72 -5.02
C ILE A 264 6.46 -3.87 -6.54
N GLY A 265 5.71 -2.98 -7.19
CA GLY A 265 5.32 -3.17 -8.59
C GLY A 265 4.14 -4.15 -8.75
N MET A 266 3.88 -4.58 -9.98
CA MET A 266 2.65 -5.32 -10.31
C MET A 266 2.64 -6.77 -9.79
N GLY A 267 3.80 -7.40 -9.64
CA GLY A 267 3.89 -8.80 -9.21
C GLY A 267 5.24 -9.49 -9.33
N SER A 268 6.08 -9.13 -10.30
CA SER A 268 7.40 -9.74 -10.43
C SER A 268 8.41 -9.14 -9.44
N PRO A 269 9.23 -9.97 -8.77
CA PRO A 269 10.40 -9.48 -8.02
C PRO A 269 11.38 -8.66 -8.88
N GLU A 270 11.46 -8.96 -10.18
CA GLU A 270 12.38 -8.29 -11.11
C GLU A 270 12.00 -6.82 -11.37
N ASN A 271 10.73 -6.48 -11.15
CA ASN A 271 10.21 -5.12 -11.32
C ASN A 271 10.24 -4.30 -10.02
N MET A 272 10.76 -4.86 -8.93
CA MET A 272 10.99 -4.10 -7.71
C MET A 272 12.14 -3.11 -7.92
N THR A 273 12.00 -1.91 -7.35
CA THR A 273 13.13 -0.99 -7.26
C THR A 273 14.20 -1.60 -6.37
N ILE A 274 15.48 -1.25 -6.62
CA ILE A 274 16.59 -1.71 -5.79
C ILE A 274 16.39 -1.31 -4.32
N GLU A 275 15.79 -0.14 -4.08
CA GLU A 275 15.49 0.35 -2.74
C GLU A 275 14.40 -0.47 -2.06
N ALA A 276 13.30 -0.80 -2.76
CA ALA A 276 12.26 -1.70 -2.26
C ALA A 276 12.83 -3.08 -1.91
N ALA A 277 13.65 -3.66 -2.79
CA ALA A 277 14.27 -4.95 -2.57
C ALA A 277 15.22 -4.95 -1.36
N LYS A 278 16.00 -3.88 -1.17
CA LYS A 278 16.87 -3.68 0.01
C LYS A 278 16.06 -3.51 1.29
N ALA A 279 14.95 -2.78 1.24
CA ALA A 279 14.06 -2.61 2.40
C ALA A 279 13.47 -3.96 2.83
N CYS A 280 12.91 -4.73 1.90
CA CYS A 280 12.40 -6.09 2.18
C CYS A 280 13.51 -7.02 2.71
N GLY A 281 14.73 -6.93 2.16
CA GLY A 281 15.86 -7.73 2.61
C GLY A 281 16.33 -7.41 4.02
N ARG A 282 16.18 -6.15 4.47
CA ARG A 282 16.57 -5.69 5.82
C ARG A 282 15.43 -5.77 6.84
N ALA A 283 14.20 -6.00 6.40
CA ALA A 283 13.04 -6.05 7.26
C ALA A 283 13.11 -7.23 8.24
N ASP A 284 12.66 -6.96 9.47
CA ASP A 284 12.44 -7.96 10.50
C ASP A 284 11.03 -8.56 10.38
N LEU A 285 10.09 -7.82 9.75
CA LEU A 285 8.71 -8.22 9.48
C LEU A 285 8.24 -7.68 8.12
N LEU A 286 7.56 -8.52 7.36
CA LEU A 286 6.88 -8.14 6.12
C LEU A 286 5.35 -8.23 6.32
N ILE A 287 4.65 -7.15 6.03
CA ILE A 287 3.19 -7.06 6.12
C ILE A 287 2.62 -6.77 4.73
N GLY A 288 1.52 -7.41 4.34
CA GLY A 288 0.85 -7.09 3.09
C GLY A 288 -0.27 -8.06 2.72
N ALA A 289 -0.92 -7.84 1.58
CA ALA A 289 -1.91 -8.78 1.06
C ALA A 289 -1.25 -10.10 0.60
N GLY A 290 -1.95 -11.24 0.70
CA GLY A 290 -1.38 -12.57 0.42
C GLY A 290 -0.70 -12.70 -0.96
N ARG A 291 -1.28 -12.11 -2.01
CA ARG A 291 -0.67 -12.08 -3.36
C ARG A 291 0.70 -11.39 -3.36
N ILE A 292 0.84 -10.29 -2.62
CA ILE A 292 2.06 -9.47 -2.51
C ILE A 292 3.09 -10.21 -1.66
N LEU A 293 2.67 -10.79 -0.53
CA LEU A 293 3.54 -11.58 0.33
C LEU A 293 4.08 -12.84 -0.37
N GLY A 294 3.30 -13.43 -1.29
CA GLY A 294 3.76 -14.54 -2.13
C GLY A 294 5.05 -14.24 -2.89
N VAL A 295 5.19 -13.01 -3.41
CA VAL A 295 6.38 -12.51 -4.11
C VAL A 295 7.57 -12.37 -3.15
N LEU A 296 7.29 -11.94 -1.92
CA LEU A 296 8.31 -11.65 -0.91
C LEU A 296 8.75 -12.87 -0.09
N LYS A 297 8.15 -14.05 -0.32
CA LYS A 297 8.56 -15.30 0.36
C LYS A 297 10.05 -15.61 0.21
N ALA A 298 10.65 -15.21 -0.91
CA ALA A 298 12.08 -15.40 -1.17
C ALA A 298 13.01 -14.75 -0.13
N TYR A 299 12.55 -13.74 0.62
CA TYR A 299 13.33 -13.08 1.66
C TYR A 299 13.40 -13.87 2.98
N ASN A 300 12.60 -14.93 3.13
CA ASN A 300 12.55 -15.78 4.32
C ASN A 300 12.44 -14.99 5.65
N ARG A 301 11.50 -14.04 5.68
CA ARG A 301 11.18 -13.21 6.85
C ARG A 301 9.83 -13.60 7.44
N PRO A 302 9.59 -13.33 8.74
CA PRO A 302 8.25 -13.34 9.30
C PRO A 302 7.29 -12.51 8.44
N VAL A 303 6.10 -13.05 8.20
CA VAL A 303 5.06 -12.39 7.40
C VAL A 303 3.77 -12.24 8.20
N PHE A 304 3.07 -11.12 7.99
CA PHE A 304 1.71 -10.91 8.49
C PHE A 304 0.79 -10.54 7.31
N GLU A 305 -0.16 -11.42 7.01
CA GLU A 305 -1.11 -11.18 5.93
C GLU A 305 -2.23 -10.25 6.38
N ALA A 306 -2.13 -8.97 6.01
CA ALA A 306 -3.13 -7.96 6.28
C ALA A 306 -3.10 -6.85 5.23
N TYR A 307 -4.25 -6.24 5.00
CA TYR A 307 -4.39 -5.10 4.07
C TYR A 307 -5.20 -3.94 4.64
N LYS A 308 -5.87 -4.14 5.78
CA LYS A 308 -6.67 -3.09 6.44
C LYS A 308 -5.77 -2.26 7.35
N PRO A 309 -5.79 -0.92 7.26
CA PRO A 309 -4.91 -0.06 8.06
C PRO A 309 -4.98 -0.30 9.58
N ALA A 310 -6.18 -0.44 10.14
CA ALA A 310 -6.36 -0.65 11.58
C ALA A 310 -5.78 -1.99 12.07
N GLU A 311 -5.92 -3.04 11.27
CA GLU A 311 -5.37 -4.37 11.56
C GLU A 311 -3.85 -4.36 11.53
N ILE A 312 -3.27 -3.72 10.50
CA ILE A 312 -1.83 -3.54 10.37
C ILE A 312 -1.27 -2.77 11.57
N ARG A 313 -1.92 -1.66 11.96
CA ARG A 313 -1.50 -0.88 13.13
C ARG A 313 -1.57 -1.69 14.42
N GLY A 314 -2.68 -2.41 14.66
CA GLY A 314 -2.85 -3.23 15.85
C GLY A 314 -1.74 -4.28 15.97
N PHE A 315 -1.41 -4.96 14.88
CA PHE A 315 -0.32 -5.93 14.85
C PHE A 315 1.04 -5.29 15.17
N ILE A 316 1.35 -4.14 14.57
CA ILE A 316 2.62 -3.44 14.85
C ILE A 316 2.75 -3.06 16.32
N GLN A 317 1.64 -2.66 16.97
CA GLN A 317 1.60 -2.30 18.39
C GLN A 317 1.79 -3.52 19.32
N GLU A 318 1.21 -4.67 18.96
CA GLU A 318 1.29 -5.91 19.74
C GLU A 318 2.65 -6.63 19.62
N HIS A 319 3.45 -6.21 18.63
CA HIS A 319 4.74 -6.80 18.28
C HIS A 319 5.89 -5.78 18.29
N PRO A 320 6.24 -5.23 19.46
CA PRO A 320 7.32 -4.25 19.61
C PRO A 320 8.73 -4.84 19.32
N GLU A 321 8.86 -6.17 19.24
CA GLU A 321 10.09 -6.87 18.87
C GLU A 321 10.56 -6.62 17.43
N TYR A 322 9.65 -6.21 16.53
CA TYR A 322 10.01 -5.89 15.14
C TYR A 322 10.36 -4.42 15.01
N LYS A 323 11.61 -4.11 14.62
CA LYS A 323 12.10 -2.74 14.47
C LYS A 323 12.00 -2.22 13.05
N ASN A 324 12.39 -3.03 12.07
CA ASN A 324 12.32 -2.66 10.66
C ASN A 324 11.15 -3.37 10.00
N ILE A 325 10.04 -2.65 9.84
CA ILE A 325 8.79 -3.22 9.35
C ILE A 325 8.56 -2.73 7.92
N VAL A 326 8.31 -3.65 6.99
CA VAL A 326 7.87 -3.30 5.64
C VAL A 326 6.40 -3.62 5.50
N VAL A 327 5.60 -2.62 5.11
CA VAL A 327 4.23 -2.82 4.64
C VAL A 327 4.24 -2.75 3.12
N ALA A 328 4.19 -3.91 2.49
CA ALA A 328 4.25 -4.08 1.05
C ALA A 328 2.89 -3.81 0.38
N LEU A 329 2.93 -3.02 -0.68
CA LEU A 329 1.79 -2.54 -1.45
C LEU A 329 1.96 -2.92 -2.92
N SER A 330 0.86 -3.25 -3.59
CA SER A 330 0.85 -3.53 -5.03
C SER A 330 1.10 -2.26 -5.83
N GLY A 331 1.88 -2.36 -6.90
CA GLY A 331 2.13 -1.25 -7.82
C GLY A 331 2.98 -0.17 -7.18
N ASP A 332 2.53 1.08 -7.34
CA ASP A 332 3.15 2.27 -6.76
C ASP A 332 2.40 2.76 -5.52
N THR A 333 3.10 3.33 -4.54
CA THR A 333 2.50 3.84 -3.30
C THR A 333 1.61 5.07 -3.51
N GLY A 334 1.85 5.86 -4.56
CA GLY A 334 1.08 7.05 -4.91
C GLY A 334 -0.13 6.78 -5.81
N PHE A 335 -0.21 5.60 -6.44
CA PHE A 335 -1.20 5.33 -7.50
C PHE A 335 -2.23 4.27 -7.08
N TYR A 336 -3.47 4.70 -6.77
CA TYR A 336 -4.58 3.85 -6.34
C TYR A 336 -4.23 2.81 -5.25
N SER A 337 -3.32 3.20 -4.35
CA SER A 337 -2.75 2.33 -3.30
C SER A 337 -3.35 2.60 -1.92
N GLY A 338 -3.17 1.63 -1.01
CA GLY A 338 -3.53 1.74 0.40
C GLY A 338 -2.65 2.72 1.20
N ALA A 339 -1.54 3.20 0.62
CA ALA A 339 -0.55 4.04 1.32
C ALA A 339 -1.15 5.28 1.97
N LYS A 340 -2.06 6.01 1.28
CA LYS A 340 -2.69 7.22 1.82
C LYS A 340 -3.42 6.96 3.14
N LYS A 341 -4.15 5.84 3.23
CA LYS A 341 -4.89 5.47 4.45
C LYS A 341 -3.93 4.99 5.54
N LEU A 342 -2.89 4.25 5.17
CA LEU A 342 -1.86 3.79 6.11
C LEU A 342 -1.07 4.96 6.71
N LEU A 343 -0.68 5.96 5.92
CA LEU A 343 0.00 7.16 6.43
C LEU A 343 -0.85 7.91 7.47
N ALA A 344 -2.16 8.00 7.26
CA ALA A 344 -3.06 8.62 8.23
C ALA A 344 -3.18 7.80 9.52
N GLU A 345 -3.20 6.47 9.42
CA GLU A 345 -3.33 5.54 10.55
C GLU A 345 -2.03 5.41 11.36
N LEU A 346 -0.87 5.50 10.69
CA LEU A 346 0.47 5.33 11.28
C LEU A 346 1.17 6.66 11.59
N LYS A 347 0.41 7.75 11.75
CA LYS A 347 0.94 9.11 11.97
C LYS A 347 1.87 9.25 13.19
N ASP A 348 1.77 8.33 14.16
CA ASP A 348 2.56 8.32 15.40
C ASP A 348 3.90 7.57 15.23
N TYR A 349 4.17 7.02 14.04
CA TYR A 349 5.38 6.29 13.69
C TYR A 349 6.26 7.07 12.71
N GLU A 350 7.55 6.73 12.68
CA GLU A 350 8.43 7.17 11.60
C GLU A 350 8.19 6.31 10.36
N VAL A 351 7.56 6.91 9.35
CA VAL A 351 7.17 6.20 8.12
C VAL A 351 7.98 6.70 6.93
N THR A 352 8.67 5.78 6.26
CA THR A 352 9.30 6.00 4.95
C THR A 352 8.41 5.47 3.85
N VAL A 353 8.28 6.18 2.73
CA VAL A 353 7.48 5.74 1.58
C VAL A 353 8.42 5.48 0.40
N LEU A 354 8.43 4.24 -0.09
CA LEU A 354 9.23 3.82 -1.22
C LEU A 354 8.33 3.55 -2.43
N PRO A 355 8.49 4.31 -3.54
CA PRO A 355 7.66 4.15 -4.71
C PRO A 355 7.94 2.83 -5.43
N GLY A 356 6.97 2.41 -6.23
CA GLY A 356 7.06 1.21 -7.07
C GLY A 356 6.75 1.53 -8.52
N ILE A 357 6.86 0.54 -9.40
CA ILE A 357 6.41 0.68 -10.78
C ILE A 357 4.89 0.55 -10.81
N SER A 358 4.18 1.56 -11.32
CA SER A 358 2.73 1.49 -11.48
C SER A 358 2.35 0.68 -12.71
N SER A 359 1.15 0.09 -12.69
CA SER A 359 0.62 -0.65 -13.83
C SER A 359 0.43 0.21 -15.08
N CYS A 360 0.18 1.52 -14.93
CA CYS A 360 0.12 2.44 -16.07
C CYS A 360 1.47 2.60 -16.74
N VAL A 361 2.51 2.92 -15.95
CA VAL A 361 3.87 3.10 -16.49
C VAL A 361 4.33 1.83 -17.19
N TYR A 362 4.06 0.67 -16.58
CA TYR A 362 4.44 -0.62 -17.15
C TYR A 362 3.66 -0.95 -18.44
N LEU A 363 2.34 -0.80 -18.45
CA LEU A 363 1.53 -1.06 -19.65
C LEU A 363 1.92 -0.12 -20.79
N CYS A 364 2.10 1.18 -20.50
CA CYS A 364 2.54 2.15 -21.51
C CYS A 364 3.92 1.80 -22.07
N ALA A 365 4.86 1.32 -21.24
CA ALA A 365 6.16 0.87 -21.70
C ALA A 365 6.06 -0.35 -22.64
N LEU A 366 5.21 -1.34 -22.32
CA LEU A 366 4.95 -2.49 -23.19
C LEU A 366 4.32 -2.07 -24.54
N LEU A 367 3.42 -1.10 -24.52
CA LEU A 367 2.77 -0.54 -25.70
C LEU A 367 3.67 0.45 -26.47
N LYS A 368 4.82 0.83 -25.90
CA LYS A 368 5.72 1.87 -26.43
C LYS A 368 5.04 3.24 -26.58
N THR A 369 4.15 3.56 -25.66
CA THR A 369 3.38 4.81 -25.65
C THR A 369 3.85 5.71 -24.51
N SER A 370 3.98 7.02 -24.79
CA SER A 370 4.22 8.03 -23.76
C SER A 370 3.00 8.14 -22.85
N TRP A 371 3.22 8.27 -21.54
CA TRP A 371 2.16 8.40 -20.54
C TRP A 371 1.94 9.84 -20.05
N GLU A 372 2.63 10.82 -20.63
CA GLU A 372 2.62 12.23 -20.20
C GLU A 372 1.23 12.90 -20.28
N ASP A 373 0.40 12.44 -21.20
CA ASP A 373 -0.94 12.93 -21.52
C ASP A 373 -2.04 11.97 -21.04
N VAL A 374 -1.68 10.86 -20.37
CA VAL A 374 -2.65 9.89 -19.87
C VAL A 374 -3.41 10.45 -18.69
N ARG A 375 -4.75 10.45 -18.77
CA ARG A 375 -5.62 10.79 -17.65
C ARG A 375 -6.07 9.55 -16.89
N PHE A 376 -6.01 9.63 -15.56
CA PHE A 376 -6.41 8.54 -14.69
C PHE A 376 -7.87 8.64 -14.27
N TYR A 377 -8.62 7.56 -14.47
CA TYR A 377 -9.99 7.42 -14.02
C TYR A 377 -10.14 6.16 -13.18
N SER A 378 -10.77 6.28 -12.01
CA SER A 378 -11.07 5.11 -11.17
C SER A 378 -12.49 4.63 -11.42
N ILE A 379 -12.65 3.42 -11.96
CA ILE A 379 -13.96 2.74 -11.99
C ILE A 379 -14.24 2.03 -10.64
N HIS A 380 -13.19 1.80 -9.83
CA HIS A 380 -13.31 1.17 -8.51
C HIS A 380 -13.46 2.19 -7.40
N GLY A 381 -14.59 2.13 -6.68
CA GLY A 381 -14.81 2.87 -5.43
C GLY A 381 -15.05 4.38 -5.57
N ARG A 382 -15.12 4.92 -6.79
CA ARG A 382 -15.50 6.31 -7.10
C ARG A 382 -16.37 6.34 -8.34
N GLU A 383 -17.35 7.23 -8.36
CA GLU A 383 -18.22 7.44 -9.52
C GLU A 383 -17.62 8.52 -10.42
N GLU A 384 -16.42 8.27 -10.95
CA GLU A 384 -15.81 9.16 -11.94
C GLU A 384 -16.39 8.82 -13.32
N ASN A 385 -16.85 9.86 -14.04
CA ASN A 385 -17.47 9.73 -15.36
C ASN A 385 -16.40 9.44 -16.43
N ILE A 386 -16.07 8.16 -16.60
CA ILE A 386 -15.10 7.74 -17.62
C ILE A 386 -15.54 8.08 -19.05
N LEU A 387 -16.85 8.14 -19.32
CA LEU A 387 -17.37 8.47 -20.64
C LEU A 387 -17.11 9.93 -21.01
N HIS A 388 -17.19 10.83 -20.03
CA HIS A 388 -16.78 12.21 -20.18
C HIS A 388 -15.29 12.29 -20.49
N GLY A 389 -14.46 11.56 -19.72
CA GLY A 389 -13.03 11.48 -19.99
C GLY A 389 -12.75 11.06 -21.43
N ILE A 390 -13.36 9.96 -21.89
CA ILE A 390 -13.13 9.42 -23.26
C ILE A 390 -13.52 10.43 -24.33
N ARG A 391 -14.49 11.31 -24.03
CA ARG A 391 -14.90 12.37 -24.93
C ARG A 391 -13.85 13.48 -25.07
N THR A 392 -13.17 13.82 -23.98
CA THR A 392 -12.33 15.03 -23.88
C THR A 392 -10.83 14.76 -23.91
N GLU A 393 -10.41 13.53 -23.60
CA GLU A 393 -9.01 13.15 -23.48
C GLU A 393 -8.69 12.04 -24.50
N GLU A 394 -7.55 12.18 -25.19
CA GLU A 394 -7.12 11.19 -26.17
C GLU A 394 -6.71 9.87 -25.52
N LYS A 395 -6.08 9.91 -24.33
CA LYS A 395 -5.59 8.74 -23.61
C LYS A 395 -6.08 8.70 -22.17
N ILE A 396 -6.70 7.59 -21.80
CA ILE A 396 -7.22 7.36 -20.45
C ILE A 396 -6.73 6.04 -19.93
N PHE A 397 -6.33 6.02 -18.67
CA PHE A 397 -5.97 4.80 -17.99
C PHE A 397 -6.91 4.54 -16.82
N THR A 398 -7.36 3.29 -16.71
CA THR A 398 -8.20 2.84 -15.61
C THR A 398 -7.82 1.44 -15.12
N LEU A 399 -8.07 1.20 -13.84
CA LEU A 399 -7.93 -0.11 -13.22
C LEU A 399 -9.30 -0.78 -13.13
N LEU A 400 -9.38 -1.99 -13.64
CA LEU A 400 -10.55 -2.84 -13.53
C LEU A 400 -10.28 -3.95 -12.54
N GLY A 401 -11.35 -4.41 -11.92
CA GLY A 401 -11.29 -5.40 -10.86
C GLY A 401 -12.50 -6.31 -10.97
N GLY A 402 -12.27 -7.59 -10.66
CA GLY A 402 -13.24 -8.65 -10.92
C GLY A 402 -13.21 -9.12 -12.37
N LYS A 403 -13.63 -10.37 -12.59
CA LYS A 403 -13.57 -11.06 -13.89
C LYS A 403 -14.43 -10.44 -14.98
N GLN A 404 -15.45 -9.65 -14.61
CA GLN A 404 -16.38 -9.03 -15.56
C GLN A 404 -16.02 -7.58 -15.91
N GLY A 405 -15.03 -6.97 -15.24
CA GLY A 405 -14.78 -5.54 -15.34
C GLY A 405 -14.54 -5.06 -16.78
N VAL A 406 -13.73 -5.79 -17.56
CA VAL A 406 -13.48 -5.44 -18.97
C VAL A 406 -14.75 -5.58 -19.82
N LYS A 407 -15.54 -6.63 -19.61
CA LYS A 407 -16.79 -6.85 -20.34
C LYS A 407 -17.83 -5.78 -20.01
N GLU A 408 -17.95 -5.40 -18.75
CA GLU A 408 -18.84 -4.31 -18.30
C GLU A 408 -18.43 -2.97 -18.91
N LEU A 409 -17.13 -2.66 -18.92
CA LEU A 409 -16.61 -1.49 -19.61
C LEU A 409 -16.96 -1.53 -21.11
N CYS A 410 -16.69 -2.65 -21.80
CA CYS A 410 -16.99 -2.78 -23.22
C CYS A 410 -18.49 -2.59 -23.53
N ARG A 411 -19.39 -3.20 -22.74
CA ARG A 411 -20.85 -3.01 -22.88
C ARG A 411 -21.21 -1.53 -22.73
N LYS A 412 -20.73 -0.90 -21.66
CA LYS A 412 -20.98 0.52 -21.39
C LYS A 412 -20.48 1.40 -22.55
N LEU A 413 -19.29 1.15 -23.08
CA LEU A 413 -18.77 1.92 -24.21
C LEU A 413 -19.65 1.77 -25.46
N MET A 414 -20.08 0.55 -25.77
CA MET A 414 -20.97 0.29 -26.90
C MET A 414 -22.35 0.93 -26.72
N ASP A 415 -22.93 0.84 -25.51
CA ASP A 415 -24.24 1.43 -25.20
C ASP A 415 -24.27 2.96 -25.38
N TYR A 416 -23.12 3.61 -25.21
CA TYR A 416 -22.93 5.05 -25.39
C TYR A 416 -22.27 5.41 -26.74
N GLY A 417 -22.13 4.47 -27.66
CA GLY A 417 -21.68 4.73 -29.04
C GLY A 417 -20.16 4.88 -29.22
N TYR A 418 -19.35 4.57 -28.21
CA TYR A 418 -17.89 4.48 -28.32
C TYR A 418 -17.48 3.10 -28.87
N THR A 419 -17.90 2.75 -30.08
CA THR A 419 -17.57 1.44 -30.69
C THR A 419 -16.17 1.39 -31.30
N GLU A 420 -15.63 2.55 -31.68
CA GLU A 420 -14.36 2.67 -32.43
C GLU A 420 -13.17 3.09 -31.56
N VAL A 421 -13.35 3.24 -30.25
CA VAL A 421 -12.22 3.51 -29.34
C VAL A 421 -11.33 2.27 -29.24
N ILE A 422 -10.03 2.49 -29.08
CA ILE A 422 -9.06 1.40 -28.96
C ILE A 422 -8.79 1.15 -27.48
N LEU A 423 -8.96 -0.10 -27.04
CA LEU A 423 -8.64 -0.53 -25.70
C LEU A 423 -7.39 -1.40 -25.76
N SER A 424 -6.38 -1.04 -24.97
CA SER A 424 -5.24 -1.88 -24.65
C SER A 424 -5.39 -2.41 -23.22
N VAL A 425 -5.67 -3.71 -23.09
CA VAL A 425 -5.88 -4.39 -21.81
C VAL A 425 -4.63 -5.17 -21.43
N GLY A 426 -3.97 -4.74 -20.36
CA GLY A 426 -2.91 -5.46 -19.69
C GLY A 426 -3.47 -6.39 -18.62
N GLU A 427 -3.40 -7.70 -18.87
CA GLU A 427 -3.85 -8.75 -17.97
C GLU A 427 -2.66 -9.35 -17.23
N ARG A 428 -2.75 -9.47 -15.89
CA ARG A 428 -1.70 -10.07 -15.05
C ARG A 428 -0.30 -9.53 -15.37
N LEU A 429 -0.19 -8.21 -15.46
CA LEU A 429 1.07 -7.53 -15.76
C LEU A 429 2.21 -7.96 -14.84
N SER A 430 3.38 -8.24 -15.41
CA SER A 430 4.60 -8.80 -14.83
C SER A 430 4.51 -10.24 -14.29
N TYR A 431 3.37 -10.92 -14.37
CA TYR A 431 3.28 -12.34 -13.97
C TYR A 431 3.61 -13.26 -15.15
N PRO A 432 3.94 -14.55 -14.89
CA PRO A 432 4.16 -15.53 -15.97
C PRO A 432 2.98 -15.69 -16.93
N GLU A 433 1.76 -15.40 -16.48
CA GLU A 433 0.54 -15.46 -17.31
C GLU A 433 0.18 -14.11 -17.95
N GLU A 434 1.12 -13.15 -18.03
CA GLU A 434 0.88 -11.84 -18.64
C GLU A 434 0.32 -11.96 -20.06
N ARG A 435 -0.71 -11.16 -20.35
CA ARG A 435 -1.27 -11.02 -21.69
C ARG A 435 -1.62 -9.57 -21.98
N ILE A 436 -1.29 -9.13 -23.19
CA ILE A 436 -1.68 -7.81 -23.70
C ILE A 436 -2.69 -8.01 -24.83
N TRP A 437 -3.85 -7.39 -24.68
CA TRP A 437 -4.91 -7.40 -25.68
C TRP A 437 -5.09 -6.00 -26.24
N VAL A 438 -5.25 -5.87 -27.56
CA VAL A 438 -5.55 -4.59 -28.21
C VAL A 438 -6.73 -4.81 -29.14
N GLY A 439 -7.76 -3.98 -29.03
CA GLY A 439 -8.93 -4.06 -29.91
C GLY A 439 -10.03 -3.09 -29.51
N THR A 440 -11.11 -3.11 -30.30
CA THR A 440 -12.34 -2.36 -30.03
C THR A 440 -13.18 -3.02 -28.93
N PRO A 441 -14.13 -2.30 -28.30
CA PRO A 441 -15.07 -2.90 -27.35
C PRO A 441 -15.82 -4.13 -27.88
N GLY A 442 -16.20 -4.12 -29.16
CA GLY A 442 -16.93 -5.23 -29.80
C GLY A 442 -16.07 -6.49 -30.00
N GLU A 443 -14.76 -6.34 -30.11
CA GLU A 443 -13.81 -7.45 -30.22
C GLU A 443 -13.47 -8.01 -28.83
N LEU A 444 -13.15 -7.12 -27.89
CA LEU A 444 -12.67 -7.50 -26.56
C LEU A 444 -13.77 -8.07 -25.67
N ILE A 445 -15.04 -7.69 -25.85
CA ILE A 445 -16.16 -8.26 -25.06
C ILE A 445 -16.28 -9.79 -25.23
N LYS A 446 -15.77 -10.34 -26.34
CA LYS A 446 -15.80 -11.78 -26.65
C LYS A 446 -14.70 -12.57 -25.93
N GLN A 447 -13.71 -11.89 -25.34
CA GLN A 447 -12.59 -12.51 -24.64
C GLN A 447 -12.92 -12.74 -23.17
N ASP A 448 -12.21 -13.69 -22.55
CA ASP A 448 -12.27 -13.92 -21.11
C ASP A 448 -11.02 -13.35 -20.43
N PHE A 449 -11.24 -12.58 -19.37
CA PHE A 449 -10.18 -11.89 -18.63
C PHE A 449 -10.13 -12.35 -17.18
N SER A 450 -8.93 -12.33 -16.61
CA SER A 450 -8.72 -12.50 -15.17
C SER A 450 -9.15 -11.26 -14.38
N GLU A 451 -9.01 -11.35 -13.05
CA GLU A 451 -9.41 -10.30 -12.12
C GLU A 451 -8.44 -9.09 -12.09
N LEU A 452 -7.23 -9.25 -12.65
CA LEU A 452 -6.18 -8.23 -12.61
C LEU A 452 -6.00 -7.64 -14.02
N CYS A 453 -6.78 -6.59 -14.30
CA CYS A 453 -6.75 -5.89 -15.58
C CYS A 453 -6.47 -4.39 -15.41
N ALA A 454 -5.50 -3.90 -16.17
CA ALA A 454 -5.25 -2.49 -16.40
C ALA A 454 -5.63 -2.15 -17.84
N VAL A 455 -6.31 -1.03 -18.06
CA VAL A 455 -6.81 -0.66 -19.39
C VAL A 455 -6.35 0.75 -19.74
N LEU A 456 -5.65 0.87 -20.87
CA LEU A 456 -5.46 2.12 -21.58
C LEU A 456 -6.53 2.21 -22.67
N ILE A 457 -7.27 3.31 -22.70
CA ILE A 457 -8.30 3.60 -23.70
C ILE A 457 -7.80 4.79 -24.52
N GLU A 458 -7.77 4.62 -25.83
CA GLU A 458 -7.35 5.64 -26.77
C GLU A 458 -8.53 6.01 -27.66
N ASN A 459 -8.89 7.30 -27.65
CA ASN A 459 -9.91 7.85 -28.52
C ASN A 459 -9.28 8.92 -29.43
N PRO A 460 -8.86 8.58 -30.66
CA PRO A 460 -8.31 9.56 -31.59
C PRO A 460 -9.36 10.59 -32.04
N ALA A 461 -10.65 10.29 -31.83
CA ALA A 461 -11.75 11.20 -32.06
C ALA A 461 -12.14 11.98 -30.78
N ALA A 462 -11.32 11.95 -29.72
CA ALA A 462 -11.51 12.81 -28.56
C ALA A 462 -11.62 14.25 -29.08
N ARG A 463 -12.82 14.78 -28.95
CA ARG A 463 -13.15 16.06 -29.55
C ARG A 463 -12.55 17.12 -28.65
N ASN A 464 -11.81 18.06 -29.24
CA ASN A 464 -11.58 19.37 -28.62
C ASN A 464 -12.90 20.15 -28.62
N SER A 465 -13.88 19.61 -27.89
CA SER A 465 -15.24 20.15 -27.78
C SER A 465 -15.15 21.49 -27.07
N ALA A 466 -15.99 22.43 -27.47
CA ALA A 466 -16.09 23.69 -26.76
C ALA A 466 -16.39 23.41 -25.27
N ILE A 467 -15.56 23.98 -24.38
CA ILE A 467 -15.73 23.85 -22.93
C ILE A 467 -16.94 24.68 -22.44
N THR A 468 -17.44 25.58 -23.28
CA THR A 468 -18.64 26.38 -22.97
C THR A 468 -19.92 25.58 -23.18
N HIS A 469 -20.93 25.88 -22.35
CA HIS A 469 -22.31 25.49 -22.61
C HIS A 469 -22.88 26.28 -23.81
N GLY A 470 -24.01 25.83 -24.34
CA GLY A 470 -24.64 26.43 -25.52
C GLY A 470 -24.60 25.51 -26.73
N LEU A 471 -24.83 24.20 -26.54
CA LEU A 471 -25.04 23.25 -27.61
C LEU A 471 -26.18 23.75 -28.52
N PRO A 472 -26.06 23.67 -29.86
CA PRO A 472 -27.12 24.08 -30.75
C PRO A 472 -28.36 23.21 -30.58
N ASP A 473 -29.54 23.78 -30.77
CA ASP A 473 -30.83 23.08 -30.61
C ASP A 473 -30.94 21.81 -31.47
N GLU A 474 -30.31 21.80 -32.65
CA GLU A 474 -30.29 20.70 -33.60
C GLU A 474 -29.43 19.51 -33.13
N ALA A 475 -28.55 19.73 -32.14
CA ALA A 475 -27.77 18.64 -31.54
C ALA A 475 -28.66 17.69 -30.72
N PHE A 476 -29.80 18.16 -30.21
CA PHE A 476 -30.69 17.34 -29.39
C PHE A 476 -31.65 16.51 -30.23
N ILE A 477 -31.97 15.31 -29.74
CA ILE A 477 -33.12 14.54 -30.25
C ILE A 477 -34.38 15.29 -29.79
N ARG A 478 -35.31 15.53 -30.72
CA ARG A 478 -36.50 16.36 -30.51
C ARG A 478 -37.77 15.55 -30.69
N GLY A 479 -38.74 15.79 -29.80
CA GLY A 479 -40.12 15.30 -29.90
C GLY A 479 -41.13 16.43 -29.83
N LYS A 480 -42.35 16.16 -29.35
CA LYS A 480 -43.38 17.18 -29.11
C LYS A 480 -43.20 17.92 -27.78
N VAL A 481 -42.26 17.45 -26.96
CA VAL A 481 -41.96 18.01 -25.64
C VAL A 481 -41.26 19.37 -25.79
N PRO A 482 -41.71 20.43 -25.07
CA PRO A 482 -41.07 21.74 -25.09
C PRO A 482 -39.60 21.71 -24.66
N MET A 483 -38.78 22.55 -25.27
CA MET A 483 -37.34 22.66 -25.02
C MET A 483 -36.95 24.10 -24.70
N THR A 484 -36.10 24.29 -23.69
CA THR A 484 -35.41 25.55 -23.46
C THR A 484 -34.42 25.79 -24.60
N LYS A 485 -34.61 26.88 -25.35
CA LYS A 485 -33.81 27.24 -26.53
C LYS A 485 -32.37 27.58 -26.18
N GLU A 486 -31.44 27.28 -27.08
CA GLU A 486 -29.99 27.52 -26.99
C GLU A 486 -29.61 28.81 -26.24
N GLU A 487 -30.10 29.97 -26.68
CA GLU A 487 -29.71 31.26 -26.08
C GLU A 487 -30.23 31.42 -24.64
N VAL A 488 -31.47 30.99 -24.38
CA VAL A 488 -32.05 31.02 -23.02
C VAL A 488 -31.33 30.02 -22.12
N ARG A 489 -31.12 28.79 -22.62
CA ARG A 489 -30.41 27.71 -21.93
C ARG A 489 -29.02 28.15 -21.54
N THR A 490 -28.33 28.87 -22.42
CA THR A 490 -27.00 29.42 -22.16
C THR A 490 -27.01 30.37 -20.97
N ILE A 491 -27.92 31.34 -20.95
CA ILE A 491 -28.02 32.28 -19.83
C ILE A 491 -28.38 31.53 -18.54
N SER A 492 -29.34 30.60 -18.58
CA SER A 492 -29.76 29.83 -17.42
C SER A 492 -28.62 29.01 -16.82
N VAL A 493 -27.86 28.28 -17.64
CA VAL A 493 -26.71 27.46 -17.19
C VAL A 493 -25.59 28.36 -16.66
N SER A 494 -25.31 29.50 -17.28
CA SER A 494 -24.38 30.50 -16.74
C SER A 494 -24.81 30.99 -15.34
N LYS A 495 -26.10 31.28 -15.17
CA LYS A 495 -26.66 31.67 -13.86
C LYS A 495 -26.64 30.52 -12.84
N MET A 496 -26.50 29.26 -13.24
CA MET A 496 -26.34 28.15 -12.30
C MET A 496 -24.98 28.17 -11.59
N ARG A 497 -23.92 28.78 -12.17
CA ARG A 497 -22.57 28.84 -11.55
C ARG A 497 -22.04 27.47 -11.07
N LEU A 498 -22.21 26.46 -11.91
CA LEU A 498 -21.87 25.08 -11.58
C LEU A 498 -20.38 24.90 -11.30
N LYS A 499 -20.09 24.04 -10.33
CA LYS A 499 -18.78 23.41 -10.09
C LYS A 499 -18.75 22.01 -10.69
N SER A 500 -17.56 21.48 -10.94
CA SER A 500 -17.36 20.12 -11.48
C SER A 500 -18.06 19.03 -10.66
N ASP A 501 -18.15 19.20 -9.34
CA ASP A 501 -18.71 18.24 -8.37
C ASP A 501 -20.17 18.54 -7.96
N SER A 502 -20.86 19.41 -8.71
CA SER A 502 -22.22 19.84 -8.36
C SER A 502 -23.23 18.69 -8.37
N VAL A 503 -24.04 18.61 -7.32
CA VAL A 503 -25.27 17.79 -7.27
C VAL A 503 -26.45 18.69 -7.66
N ILE A 504 -27.10 18.36 -8.77
CA ILE A 504 -28.05 19.26 -9.46
C ILE A 504 -29.39 18.56 -9.65
N TYR A 505 -30.49 19.24 -9.33
CA TYR A 505 -31.83 18.79 -9.71
C TYR A 505 -32.34 19.60 -10.91
N ASP A 506 -32.77 18.94 -11.97
CA ASP A 506 -33.51 19.54 -13.08
C ASP A 506 -35.00 19.21 -12.93
N ILE A 507 -35.80 20.17 -12.49
CA ILE A 507 -37.22 20.00 -12.15
C ILE A 507 -38.09 20.44 -13.33
N GLY A 508 -38.82 19.48 -13.90
CA GLY A 508 -39.56 19.69 -15.14
C GLY A 508 -38.62 19.72 -16.34
N ALA A 509 -37.75 18.71 -16.43
CA ALA A 509 -36.64 18.65 -17.37
C ALA A 509 -37.05 18.67 -18.85
N GLY A 510 -38.31 18.31 -19.18
CA GLY A 510 -38.82 18.35 -20.54
C GLY A 510 -37.98 17.48 -21.49
N THR A 511 -37.35 18.08 -22.50
CA THR A 511 -36.43 17.37 -23.42
C THR A 511 -35.11 16.91 -22.79
N GLY A 512 -34.76 17.40 -21.59
CA GLY A 512 -33.48 17.14 -20.94
C GLY A 512 -32.32 17.99 -21.45
N SER A 513 -32.57 18.97 -22.33
CA SER A 513 -31.49 19.78 -22.90
C SER A 513 -30.69 20.56 -21.86
N VAL A 514 -31.35 21.11 -20.83
CA VAL A 514 -30.66 21.79 -19.72
C VAL A 514 -29.94 20.76 -18.85
N ALA A 515 -30.59 19.65 -18.47
CA ALA A 515 -29.95 18.55 -17.75
C ALA A 515 -28.65 18.04 -18.41
N VAL A 516 -28.65 17.85 -19.73
CA VAL A 516 -27.47 17.41 -20.50
C VAL A 516 -26.33 18.43 -20.37
N GLU A 517 -26.59 19.72 -20.61
CA GLU A 517 -25.56 20.77 -20.49
C GLU A 517 -24.97 20.83 -19.09
N MET A 518 -25.83 20.74 -18.07
CA MET A 518 -25.40 20.73 -16.68
C MET A 518 -24.56 19.48 -16.36
N ALA A 519 -24.93 18.32 -16.91
CA ALA A 519 -24.19 17.07 -16.72
C ALA A 519 -22.84 17.07 -17.43
N LEU A 520 -22.73 17.75 -18.57
CA LEU A 520 -21.46 17.95 -19.29
C LEU A 520 -20.50 18.86 -18.54
N LEU A 521 -21.00 19.87 -17.81
CA LEU A 521 -20.19 20.79 -17.01
C LEU A 521 -19.83 20.22 -15.64
N ALA A 522 -20.74 19.48 -15.00
CA ALA A 522 -20.53 18.84 -13.71
C ALA A 522 -19.99 17.40 -13.89
N ASP A 523 -18.84 17.27 -14.53
CA ASP A 523 -18.17 16.01 -14.91
C ASP A 523 -17.87 15.07 -13.73
N LYS A 524 -17.69 15.62 -12.53
CA LYS A 524 -17.50 14.90 -11.25
C LYS A 524 -18.76 14.90 -10.36
N GLY A 525 -19.83 15.53 -10.83
CA GLY A 525 -21.08 15.74 -10.13
C GLY A 525 -22.18 14.80 -10.61
N ARG A 526 -23.42 15.09 -10.22
CA ARG A 526 -24.59 14.32 -10.64
C ARG A 526 -25.77 15.23 -10.96
N VAL A 527 -26.51 14.90 -12.00
CA VAL A 527 -27.74 15.60 -12.40
C VAL A 527 -28.92 14.65 -12.26
N PHE A 528 -29.97 15.08 -11.58
CA PHE A 528 -31.21 14.33 -11.42
C PHE A 528 -32.32 15.06 -12.19
N ALA A 529 -32.69 14.53 -13.36
CA ALA A 529 -33.78 15.07 -14.16
C ALA A 529 -35.12 14.49 -13.69
N ILE A 530 -35.94 15.33 -13.07
CA ILE A 530 -37.25 14.97 -12.53
C ILE A 530 -38.32 15.33 -13.56
N GLU A 531 -39.00 14.31 -14.08
CA GLU A 531 -40.05 14.47 -15.08
C GLU A 531 -41.16 13.44 -14.89
N LYS A 532 -42.41 13.85 -15.13
CA LYS A 532 -43.60 13.01 -14.93
C LYS A 532 -44.18 12.45 -16.23
N LYS A 533 -43.95 13.14 -17.35
CA LYS A 533 -44.49 12.74 -18.66
C LYS A 533 -43.62 11.64 -19.27
N GLU A 534 -44.23 10.52 -19.61
CA GLU A 534 -43.53 9.35 -20.17
C GLU A 534 -42.73 9.68 -21.44
N GLU A 535 -43.33 10.41 -22.38
CA GLU A 535 -42.66 10.83 -23.63
C GLU A 535 -41.40 11.67 -23.35
N ALA A 536 -41.43 12.51 -22.31
CA ALA A 536 -40.30 13.35 -21.93
C ALA A 536 -39.20 12.53 -21.22
N VAL A 537 -39.59 11.60 -20.33
CA VAL A 537 -38.66 10.65 -19.70
C VAL A 537 -37.87 9.86 -20.75
N GLN A 538 -38.56 9.30 -21.74
CA GLN A 538 -37.91 8.55 -22.84
C GLN A 538 -36.95 9.44 -23.64
N LEU A 539 -37.37 10.67 -23.95
CA LEU A 539 -36.53 11.62 -24.69
C LEU A 539 -35.28 12.05 -23.92
N ILE A 540 -35.37 12.20 -22.59
CA ILE A 540 -34.22 12.48 -21.73
C ILE A 540 -33.24 11.30 -21.78
N GLU A 541 -33.73 10.05 -21.70
CA GLU A 541 -32.88 8.85 -21.79
C GLU A 541 -32.18 8.72 -23.16
N GLU A 542 -32.86 9.04 -24.25
CA GLU A 542 -32.26 9.05 -25.59
C GLU A 542 -31.15 10.11 -25.70
N ASN A 543 -31.41 11.34 -25.25
CA ASN A 543 -30.41 12.40 -25.25
C ASN A 543 -29.24 12.08 -24.30
N LYS A 544 -29.53 11.52 -23.11
CA LYS A 544 -28.50 11.05 -22.18
C LYS A 544 -27.50 10.12 -22.85
N ARG A 545 -27.98 9.13 -23.60
CA ARG A 545 -27.14 8.19 -24.37
C ARG A 545 -26.38 8.91 -25.48
N LYS A 546 -27.07 9.72 -26.29
CA LYS A 546 -26.46 10.47 -27.40
C LYS A 546 -25.30 11.37 -26.96
N PHE A 547 -25.42 12.01 -25.81
CA PHE A 547 -24.44 12.97 -25.29
C PHE A 547 -23.43 12.35 -24.31
N CYS A 548 -23.49 11.04 -24.06
CA CYS A 548 -22.55 10.33 -23.18
C CYS A 548 -22.50 10.87 -21.74
N VAL A 549 -23.65 11.28 -21.20
CA VAL A 549 -23.77 11.83 -19.83
C VAL A 549 -24.33 10.78 -18.86
N ASP A 550 -23.49 9.83 -18.44
CA ASP A 550 -23.93 8.78 -17.50
C ASP A 550 -24.21 9.29 -16.08
N ASN A 551 -23.70 10.47 -15.73
CA ASN A 551 -23.96 11.20 -14.49
C ASN A 551 -25.34 11.89 -14.45
N LEU A 552 -26.13 11.76 -15.52
CA LEU A 552 -27.54 12.17 -15.57
C LEU A 552 -28.46 11.00 -15.21
N GLU A 553 -29.19 11.11 -14.10
CA GLU A 553 -30.19 10.15 -13.65
C GLU A 553 -31.61 10.67 -13.90
N VAL A 554 -32.46 9.86 -14.53
CA VAL A 554 -33.83 10.25 -14.85
C VAL A 554 -34.77 9.72 -13.76
N ILE A 555 -35.41 10.64 -13.04
CA ILE A 555 -36.31 10.34 -11.94
C ILE A 555 -37.75 10.58 -12.41
N ARG A 556 -38.46 9.48 -12.65
CA ARG A 556 -39.88 9.56 -13.02
C ARG A 556 -40.74 9.94 -11.81
N GLY A 557 -41.36 11.12 -11.86
CA GLY A 557 -42.27 11.57 -10.81
C GLY A 557 -42.52 13.07 -10.83
N THR A 558 -43.23 13.55 -9.81
CA THR A 558 -43.53 14.98 -9.62
C THR A 558 -42.74 15.51 -8.43
N ALA A 559 -42.15 16.70 -8.56
CA ALA A 559 -41.55 17.40 -7.45
C ALA A 559 -42.64 18.09 -6.59
N PRO A 560 -42.53 18.11 -5.26
CA PRO A 560 -41.35 17.75 -4.47
C PRO A 560 -41.19 16.27 -4.08
N GLU A 561 -42.18 15.41 -4.31
CA GLU A 561 -42.19 14.03 -3.83
C GLU A 561 -41.05 13.20 -4.43
N ALA A 562 -40.79 13.36 -5.72
CA ALA A 562 -39.72 12.69 -6.44
C ALA A 562 -38.30 13.07 -5.97
N MET A 563 -38.16 14.14 -5.16
CA MET A 563 -36.88 14.53 -4.56
C MET A 563 -36.54 13.73 -3.29
N LYS A 564 -37.42 12.83 -2.82
CA LYS A 564 -37.16 12.00 -1.64
C LYS A 564 -36.11 10.94 -1.97
N GLY A 565 -35.24 10.64 -1.00
CA GLY A 565 -34.15 9.65 -1.18
C GLY A 565 -32.95 10.13 -2.01
N LEU A 566 -33.10 11.18 -2.81
CA LEU A 566 -31.99 11.75 -3.58
C LEU A 566 -30.91 12.42 -2.69
N PRO A 567 -29.64 12.48 -3.16
CA PRO A 567 -28.53 13.16 -2.47
C PRO A 567 -28.80 14.65 -2.21
N VAL A 568 -28.11 15.28 -1.26
CA VAL A 568 -28.34 16.70 -0.94
C VAL A 568 -27.98 17.57 -2.15
N PRO A 569 -28.92 18.38 -2.70
CA PRO A 569 -28.64 19.19 -3.88
C PRO A 569 -27.81 20.42 -3.52
N THR A 570 -26.79 20.69 -4.32
CA THR A 570 -26.05 21.96 -4.32
C THR A 570 -26.76 23.00 -5.19
N HIS A 571 -27.41 22.56 -6.26
CA HIS A 571 -28.07 23.40 -7.24
C HIS A 571 -29.43 22.82 -7.66
N ALA A 572 -30.34 23.68 -8.10
CA ALA A 572 -31.59 23.28 -8.73
C ALA A 572 -31.97 24.20 -9.90
N PHE A 573 -32.32 23.60 -11.03
CA PHE A 573 -32.97 24.28 -12.14
C PHE A 573 -34.46 23.93 -12.13
N VAL A 574 -35.33 24.93 -12.32
CA VAL A 574 -36.78 24.72 -12.40
C VAL A 574 -37.28 25.23 -13.75
N GLY A 575 -37.52 24.29 -14.66
CA GLY A 575 -38.15 24.54 -15.96
C GLY A 575 -39.68 24.44 -15.92
N GLY A 576 -40.24 23.70 -14.95
CA GLY A 576 -41.69 23.59 -14.75
C GLY A 576 -42.09 23.06 -13.38
N SER A 577 -42.92 23.83 -12.66
CA SER A 577 -43.38 23.48 -11.30
C SER A 577 -44.75 22.77 -11.25
N SER A 578 -45.52 22.82 -12.35
CA SER A 578 -46.94 22.42 -12.36
C SER A 578 -47.76 23.08 -11.22
N GLY A 579 -47.44 24.32 -10.84
CA GLY A 579 -48.11 25.06 -9.75
C GLY A 579 -47.67 24.67 -8.33
N ASN A 580 -46.58 23.91 -8.20
CA ASN A 580 -46.00 23.49 -6.91
C ASN A 580 -44.70 24.24 -6.59
N LEU A 581 -44.47 25.44 -7.14
CA LEU A 581 -43.16 26.09 -7.05
C LEU A 581 -42.77 26.35 -5.60
N ARG A 582 -43.72 26.87 -4.80
CA ARG A 582 -43.46 27.16 -3.37
C ARG A 582 -43.02 25.91 -2.60
N SER A 583 -43.72 24.79 -2.74
CA SER A 583 -43.39 23.55 -2.01
C SER A 583 -42.07 22.95 -2.47
N VAL A 584 -41.76 23.05 -3.77
CA VAL A 584 -40.45 22.69 -4.32
C VAL A 584 -39.33 23.52 -3.71
N LEU A 585 -39.47 24.85 -3.70
CA LEU A 585 -38.46 25.75 -3.15
C LEU A 585 -38.28 25.55 -1.64
N THR A 586 -39.37 25.40 -0.88
CA THR A 586 -39.30 25.06 0.55
C THR A 586 -38.49 23.79 0.76
N ARG A 587 -38.80 22.72 0.01
CA ARG A 587 -38.11 21.44 0.17
C ARG A 587 -36.62 21.50 -0.18
N LEU A 588 -36.25 22.30 -1.19
CA LEU A 588 -34.85 22.52 -1.56
C LEU A 588 -34.07 23.24 -0.45
N LEU A 589 -34.65 24.31 0.11
CA LEU A 589 -34.05 25.08 1.21
C LEU A 589 -33.95 24.26 2.51
N ASP A 590 -34.96 23.44 2.81
CA ASP A 590 -34.95 22.53 3.96
C ASP A 590 -33.80 21.50 3.85
N ARG A 591 -33.53 21.03 2.63
CA ARG A 591 -32.46 20.06 2.34
C ARG A 591 -31.09 20.71 2.38
N ASN A 592 -30.96 21.90 1.82
CA ASN A 592 -29.73 22.67 1.78
C ASN A 592 -30.06 24.16 1.84
N PRO A 593 -29.87 24.82 3.00
CA PRO A 593 -30.11 26.25 3.15
C PRO A 593 -29.27 27.12 2.22
N GLY A 594 -28.14 26.61 1.70
CA GLY A 594 -27.26 27.30 0.76
C GLY A 594 -27.49 26.93 -0.71
N VAL A 595 -28.57 26.21 -1.06
CA VAL A 595 -28.83 25.79 -2.44
C VAL A 595 -28.94 26.98 -3.39
N ARG A 596 -28.31 26.86 -4.56
CA ARG A 596 -28.44 27.82 -5.66
C ARG A 596 -29.54 27.39 -6.61
N VAL A 597 -30.49 28.27 -6.90
CA VAL A 597 -31.68 27.95 -7.69
C VAL A 597 -31.79 28.89 -8.89
N VAL A 598 -32.07 28.32 -10.07
CA VAL A 598 -32.44 29.07 -11.28
C VAL A 598 -33.80 28.60 -11.78
N ILE A 599 -34.69 29.55 -12.04
CA ILE A 599 -36.06 29.30 -12.51
C ILE A 599 -36.23 29.96 -13.87
N ASN A 600 -36.73 29.21 -14.84
CA ASN A 600 -37.19 29.77 -16.11
C ASN A 600 -38.71 29.86 -16.12
N ALA A 601 -39.24 31.03 -16.46
CA ALA A 601 -40.67 31.29 -16.53
C ALA A 601 -41.04 32.03 -17.82
N VAL A 602 -42.00 31.49 -18.57
CA VAL A 602 -42.55 32.12 -19.79
C VAL A 602 -43.89 32.78 -19.49
N ALA A 603 -44.76 32.11 -18.73
CA ALA A 603 -46.07 32.62 -18.35
C ALA A 603 -45.96 33.61 -17.18
N LEU A 604 -46.74 34.69 -17.22
CA LEU A 604 -46.77 35.70 -16.16
C LEU A 604 -47.24 35.12 -14.83
N GLU A 605 -48.13 34.12 -14.87
CA GLU A 605 -48.60 33.38 -13.71
C GLU A 605 -47.44 32.69 -12.97
N THR A 606 -46.48 32.11 -13.71
CA THR A 606 -45.29 31.48 -13.12
C THR A 606 -44.35 32.54 -12.53
N VAL A 607 -44.21 33.71 -13.15
CA VAL A 607 -43.44 34.84 -12.59
C VAL A 607 -44.08 35.34 -11.29
N ALA A 608 -45.40 35.46 -11.25
CA ALA A 608 -46.15 35.84 -10.05
C ALA A 608 -46.02 34.78 -8.95
N GLU A 609 -46.12 33.50 -9.28
CA GLU A 609 -45.90 32.38 -8.35
C GLU A 609 -44.49 32.42 -7.76
N ALA A 610 -43.47 32.61 -8.60
CA ALA A 610 -42.07 32.70 -8.18
C ALA A 610 -41.85 33.89 -7.22
N THR A 611 -42.34 35.07 -7.59
CA THR A 611 -42.22 36.29 -6.77
C THR A 611 -42.90 36.11 -5.41
N SER A 612 -44.10 35.50 -5.40
CA SER A 612 -44.83 35.20 -4.17
C SER A 612 -44.08 34.20 -3.28
N ALA A 613 -43.52 33.14 -3.88
CA ALA A 613 -42.75 32.14 -3.16
C ALA A 613 -41.47 32.73 -2.54
N LEU A 614 -40.70 33.53 -3.30
CA LEU A 614 -39.49 34.19 -2.80
C LEU A 614 -39.78 35.11 -1.61
N LYS A 615 -40.87 35.90 -1.68
CA LYS A 615 -41.31 36.75 -0.57
C LYS A 615 -41.70 35.93 0.66
N ALA A 616 -42.46 34.84 0.47
CA ALA A 616 -42.87 33.96 1.56
C ALA A 616 -41.69 33.26 2.24
N LEU A 617 -40.63 32.96 1.48
CA LEU A 617 -39.41 32.31 1.94
C LEU A 617 -38.32 33.29 2.41
N ARG A 618 -38.60 34.61 2.37
CA ARG A 618 -37.67 35.69 2.76
C ARG A 618 -36.34 35.66 1.99
N ILE A 619 -36.41 35.37 0.70
CA ILE A 619 -35.25 35.43 -0.20
C ILE A 619 -35.13 36.87 -0.75
N GLU A 620 -34.08 37.59 -0.34
CA GLU A 620 -33.87 38.99 -0.70
C GLU A 620 -32.83 39.21 -1.81
N ASN A 621 -31.99 38.20 -2.08
CA ASN A 621 -30.88 38.22 -3.04
C ASN A 621 -31.26 37.69 -4.43
N ALA A 622 -32.55 37.69 -4.78
CA ALA A 622 -33.00 37.15 -6.06
C ALA A 622 -32.73 38.13 -7.22
N GLU A 623 -32.03 37.65 -8.24
CA GLU A 623 -31.80 38.34 -9.49
C GLU A 623 -32.89 37.96 -10.51
N PHE A 624 -33.45 38.95 -11.20
CA PHE A 624 -34.43 38.76 -12.27
C PHE A 624 -33.86 39.27 -13.59
N VAL A 625 -33.79 38.40 -14.59
CA VAL A 625 -33.36 38.72 -15.96
C VAL A 625 -34.49 38.36 -16.92
N GLN A 626 -34.83 39.24 -17.86
CA GLN A 626 -35.71 38.89 -18.97
C GLN A 626 -34.87 38.77 -20.26
N ALA A 627 -34.96 37.63 -20.93
CA ALA A 627 -34.31 37.38 -22.21
C ALA A 627 -35.34 37.46 -23.34
N SER A 628 -35.11 38.37 -24.29
CA SER A 628 -35.89 38.52 -25.52
C SER A 628 -34.98 38.29 -26.72
N ILE A 629 -35.14 37.14 -27.37
CA ILE A 629 -34.26 36.68 -28.46
C ILE A 629 -35.00 36.74 -29.78
N SER A 630 -34.33 37.17 -30.83
CA SER A 630 -34.81 37.05 -32.21
C SER A 630 -33.73 36.37 -33.06
N LYS A 631 -34.09 35.32 -33.81
CA LYS A 631 -33.18 34.63 -34.74
C LYS A 631 -33.62 34.88 -36.18
N ALA A 632 -32.66 35.08 -37.07
CA ALA A 632 -32.95 35.21 -38.49
C ALA A 632 -33.41 33.87 -39.06
N GLN A 633 -34.49 33.88 -39.84
CA GLN A 633 -34.92 32.77 -40.67
C GLN A 633 -34.88 33.20 -42.13
N THR A 634 -34.31 32.36 -42.99
CA THR A 634 -34.29 32.61 -44.43
C THR A 634 -35.65 32.27 -45.04
N LEU A 635 -36.28 33.27 -45.65
CA LEU A 635 -37.57 33.17 -46.35
C LEU A 635 -37.36 33.71 -47.77
N GLY A 636 -37.22 32.79 -48.74
CA GLY A 636 -36.79 33.15 -50.09
C GLY A 636 -35.36 33.69 -50.09
N GLY A 637 -35.17 34.93 -50.59
CA GLY A 637 -33.88 35.63 -50.62
C GLY A 637 -33.63 36.59 -49.44
N TYR A 638 -34.52 36.62 -48.44
CA TYR A 638 -34.45 37.55 -47.31
C TYR A 638 -34.16 36.84 -45.98
N HIS A 639 -33.47 37.53 -45.08
CA HIS A 639 -33.34 37.13 -43.68
C HIS A 639 -34.35 37.91 -42.84
N MET A 640 -35.37 37.23 -42.33
CA MET A 640 -36.36 37.83 -41.43
C MET A 640 -36.07 37.48 -39.98
N MET A 641 -36.06 38.47 -39.10
CA MET A 641 -35.89 38.26 -37.67
C MET A 641 -37.19 37.72 -37.06
N MET A 642 -37.15 36.50 -36.55
CA MET A 642 -38.27 35.86 -35.87
C MET A 642 -38.05 35.95 -34.36
N GLY A 643 -38.91 36.72 -33.69
CA GLY A 643 -38.91 36.84 -32.24
C GLY A 643 -39.35 35.55 -31.56
N GLN A 644 -38.62 35.14 -30.52
CA GLN A 644 -39.04 34.08 -29.60
C GLN A 644 -39.82 34.68 -28.43
N ASN A 645 -40.60 33.85 -27.74
CA ASN A 645 -41.30 34.28 -26.53
C ASN A 645 -40.28 34.75 -25.48
N PRO A 646 -40.49 35.92 -24.84
CA PRO A 646 -39.64 36.36 -23.74
C PRO A 646 -39.62 35.34 -22.61
N VAL A 647 -38.44 35.09 -22.03
CA VAL A 647 -38.26 34.19 -20.89
C VAL A 647 -37.67 34.95 -19.72
N TYR A 648 -38.30 34.84 -18.55
CA TYR A 648 -37.75 35.32 -17.29
C TYR A 648 -36.86 34.25 -16.68
N ILE A 649 -35.66 34.64 -16.30
CA ILE A 649 -34.64 33.82 -15.63
C ILE A 649 -34.43 34.42 -14.26
N ILE A 650 -34.82 33.68 -13.23
CA ILE A 650 -34.77 34.13 -11.83
C ILE A 650 -33.73 33.28 -11.13
N ALA A 651 -32.71 33.92 -10.53
CA ALA A 651 -31.60 33.22 -9.88
C ALA A 651 -31.39 33.71 -8.45
N PHE A 652 -31.22 32.80 -7.50
CA PHE A 652 -30.96 33.14 -6.09
C PHE A 652 -30.21 32.02 -5.36
N SER A 653 -29.74 32.31 -4.14
CA SER A 653 -29.16 31.31 -3.23
C SER A 653 -29.86 31.43 -1.87
N GLY A 654 -30.13 30.32 -1.20
CA GLY A 654 -30.88 30.32 0.07
C GLY A 654 -30.20 30.99 1.27
N GLY A 655 -28.86 31.10 1.25
CA GLY A 655 -28.06 31.77 2.28
C GLY A 655 -27.71 33.22 1.94
N SER A 656 -27.16 33.96 2.92
CA SER A 656 -26.68 35.34 2.73
C SER A 656 -25.46 35.38 1.80
N GLY A 657 -25.73 35.46 0.49
CA GLY A 657 -24.80 35.80 -0.58
C GLY A 657 -23.71 34.78 -0.86
N ASP A 658 -23.67 34.24 -2.08
CA ASP A 658 -22.43 33.69 -2.63
C ASP A 658 -21.41 34.84 -2.69
N GLY A 659 -20.54 34.94 -1.68
CA GLY A 659 -19.31 35.70 -1.82
C GLY A 659 -18.58 35.15 -3.03
N ILE A 660 -18.43 35.99 -4.05
CA ILE A 660 -17.48 35.74 -5.13
C ILE A 660 -16.13 35.60 -4.43
N ALA A 661 -15.56 34.40 -4.45
CA ALA A 661 -14.17 34.19 -4.08
C ALA A 661 -13.27 34.76 -5.18
#